data_AF-A0A937QJX1-F1
#
_entry.id   AF-A0A937QJX1-F1
#
_cell.length_a   1.000
_cell.length_b   1.000
_cell.length_c   1.000
_cell.angle_alpha   90.00
_cell.angle_beta   90.00
_cell.angle_gamma   90.00
#
_symmetry.space_group_name_H-M   'P 1'
#
loop_
_entity.id
_entity.type
_entity.pdbx_description
1 polymer ?
#
loop_
_entity_poly.entity_id
_entity_poly.type
_entity_poly.pdbx_seq_one_letter_code
_entity_poly.pdbx_strand_id
1 'polypeptide(L)'
;MQTRTRLMALMFALVVLLVGTSSVFAQVQCADVQPESCVVCHEDAGAAHQASYDELYQDGVIQVTDLAYSFSAPDTHIVTFKMTKDGAPFDARDVESVGIYFVPYTGTSFESAGRQTLKGTLTYEAGVSTSTMTSSDAAYASNLGNVDGLIVVYGRDETVGRLPARVYQNKYPFAALLETGAGVDYLSAANNAGCERCHSVPYLKHGYIYGEVDHDPANDFYTCKACHLDNGEGGHFEWQLLVDDPALAVEWLKDEDLSIFTPEQLAQLAYKTSLMNDVHMSHAMEFPYPQSMSNCVTCHEGKLDLILADDKFTMETCKSCHPVTGSEEHGTAELALATIVPHGLAGKCSTCHSSGGIAAVFSDIHPGYDTMIYADADLKYSDAIVVSIDAASVADNKLTIQFSAVVNPSLAGFAARDIVPTVMVGMYGWDTKDFIIGPHERLSDDNADGVIDRNDERALEYEVGAEHPRYTTVSTPGSGGGTGGGGGTGGGGGTGGSGSWVVTADLSTWAGLIADGTVKRVEIAVMPELADVDGVVALDAPSRTFDLGTNDFDDDYYSPIVDLEGCHNCHEALATNYHSPDRGGSIVTCRMCHITKSGGSHLEMQSRSIDSYIHAIHSGQAFDIGDVNFADPVEALHYDHHIGFPYPTHGITNCESCHNPGTYNVPDQSKSLPGLLSASDSLEGWDRNIGDVPAYVTGPASRACGACHRAKLINEDKASELISFNQHTKTGGYLIEGGDDYTSVLGEVIDYIMALFK
;
A
#
# COMPACT_ATOMS: atom_id res chain seq x y z
N MET A 1 75.48 31.78 -1.76
CA MET A 1 74.61 30.62 -1.43
C MET A 1 73.15 31.02 -1.13
N GLN A 2 72.83 32.26 -0.74
CA GLN A 2 71.45 32.71 -0.45
C GLN A 2 70.57 33.06 -1.66
N THR A 3 71.13 33.24 -2.85
CA THR A 3 70.36 33.61 -4.06
C THR A 3 69.85 32.43 -4.88
N ARG A 4 70.41 31.22 -4.71
CA ARG A 4 69.94 30.01 -5.42
C ARG A 4 68.72 29.37 -4.75
N THR A 5 68.58 29.51 -3.43
CA THR A 5 67.45 28.93 -2.68
C THR A 5 66.14 29.69 -2.89
N ARG A 6 66.20 31.01 -3.13
CA ARG A 6 65.01 31.83 -3.39
C ARG A 6 64.43 31.64 -4.79
N LEU A 7 65.27 31.33 -5.79
CA LEU A 7 64.80 31.09 -7.16
C LEU A 7 64.14 29.71 -7.30
N MET A 8 64.62 28.70 -6.57
CA MET A 8 63.96 27.39 -6.51
C MET A 8 62.64 27.43 -5.73
N ALA A 9 62.55 28.19 -4.64
CA ALA A 9 61.30 28.36 -3.90
C ALA A 9 60.23 29.13 -4.73
N LEU A 10 60.63 30.15 -5.51
CA LEU A 10 59.70 30.86 -6.39
C LEU A 10 59.27 30.00 -7.59
N MET A 11 60.16 29.17 -8.16
CA MET A 11 59.77 28.26 -9.24
C MET A 11 58.87 27.12 -8.74
N PHE A 12 59.07 26.62 -7.52
CA PHE A 12 58.16 25.63 -6.94
C PHE A 12 56.78 26.23 -6.62
N ALA A 13 56.73 27.46 -6.10
CA ALA A 13 55.47 28.16 -5.86
C ALA A 13 54.75 28.54 -7.17
N LEU A 14 55.47 28.86 -8.24
CA LEU A 14 54.88 29.18 -9.55
C LEU A 14 54.40 27.92 -10.29
N VAL A 15 55.05 26.76 -10.12
CA VAL A 15 54.57 25.48 -10.66
C VAL A 15 53.33 25.00 -9.89
N VAL A 16 53.26 25.21 -8.57
CA VAL A 16 52.06 24.92 -7.76
C VAL A 16 50.92 25.92 -8.05
N LEU A 17 51.20 27.14 -8.52
CA LEU A 17 50.17 28.09 -8.96
C LEU A 17 49.74 27.94 -10.45
N LEU A 18 50.58 27.31 -11.29
CA LEU A 18 50.28 27.10 -12.73
C LEU A 18 49.75 25.70 -13.03
N VAL A 19 49.93 24.73 -12.13
CA VAL A 19 49.06 23.56 -12.05
C VAL A 19 47.83 24.03 -11.29
N GLY A 20 46.89 24.61 -12.05
CA GLY A 20 45.63 25.07 -11.50
C GLY A 20 45.01 23.99 -10.64
N THR A 21 44.47 24.40 -9.49
CA THR A 21 43.51 23.65 -8.67
C THR A 21 42.16 23.49 -9.41
N SER A 22 42.18 23.39 -10.74
CA SER A 22 41.13 22.77 -11.50
C SER A 22 41.07 21.33 -11.04
N SER A 23 40.09 21.08 -10.16
CA SER A 23 39.27 19.88 -10.24
C SER A 23 40.06 18.59 -10.44
N VAL A 24 40.70 18.12 -9.36
CA VAL A 24 40.77 16.68 -9.15
C VAL A 24 39.36 16.24 -8.75
N PHE A 25 38.39 16.35 -9.67
CA PHE A 25 37.21 15.50 -9.61
C PHE A 25 37.77 14.09 -9.75
N ALA A 26 37.47 13.24 -8.78
CA ALA A 26 37.76 11.83 -8.90
C ALA A 26 37.05 11.34 -10.16
N GLN A 27 37.77 11.18 -11.28
CA GLN A 27 37.27 10.37 -12.37
C GLN A 27 36.92 9.03 -11.73
N VAL A 28 35.64 8.67 -11.71
CA VAL A 28 35.24 7.33 -11.33
C VAL A 28 36.05 6.42 -12.25
N GLN A 29 36.81 5.49 -11.69
CA GLN A 29 37.54 4.50 -12.48
C GLN A 29 36.49 3.56 -13.10
N CYS A 30 35.82 4.03 -14.16
CA CYS A 30 34.77 3.32 -14.87
C CYS A 30 35.27 1.99 -15.47
N ALA A 31 36.59 1.79 -15.55
CA ALA A 31 37.21 0.55 -15.97
C ALA A 31 36.77 -0.68 -15.16
N ASP A 32 36.31 -0.50 -13.92
CA ASP A 32 35.86 -1.59 -13.03
C ASP A 32 34.33 -1.74 -12.98
N VAL A 33 33.58 -0.88 -13.68
CA VAL A 33 32.12 -0.97 -13.75
C VAL A 33 31.77 -1.96 -14.86
N GLN A 34 30.99 -2.99 -14.55
CA GLN A 34 30.53 -3.99 -15.53
C GLN A 34 29.01 -3.99 -15.59
N PRO A 35 28.40 -4.31 -16.74
CA PRO A 35 26.96 -4.57 -16.80
C PRO A 35 26.55 -5.60 -15.76
N GLU A 36 25.36 -5.44 -15.20
CA GLU A 36 24.85 -6.37 -14.22
C GLU A 36 24.49 -7.71 -14.87
N SER A 37 24.79 -8.78 -14.15
CA SER A 37 24.68 -10.16 -14.56
C SER A 37 23.72 -10.94 -13.66
N CYS A 38 22.97 -10.25 -12.80
CA CYS A 38 21.97 -10.86 -11.92
C CYS A 38 21.00 -11.74 -12.71
N VAL A 39 20.54 -11.29 -13.87
CA VAL A 39 19.67 -12.06 -14.78
C VAL A 39 20.29 -13.38 -15.23
N VAL A 40 21.62 -13.50 -15.31
CA VAL A 40 22.29 -14.76 -15.71
C VAL A 40 22.10 -15.86 -14.68
N CYS A 41 22.04 -15.51 -13.39
CA CYS A 41 21.91 -16.45 -12.29
C CYS A 41 20.46 -16.54 -11.76
N HIS A 42 19.64 -15.52 -12.03
CA HIS A 42 18.32 -15.30 -11.43
C HIS A 42 17.24 -14.97 -12.48
N GLU A 43 17.38 -15.40 -13.74
CA GLU A 43 16.44 -15.07 -14.83
C GLU A 43 14.96 -15.23 -14.44
N ASP A 44 14.64 -16.32 -13.74
CA ASP A 44 13.27 -16.69 -13.36
C ASP A 44 12.97 -16.46 -11.86
N ALA A 45 13.75 -15.63 -11.16
CA ALA A 45 13.57 -15.48 -9.71
C ALA A 45 12.18 -14.96 -9.32
N GLY A 46 11.61 -14.03 -10.08
CA GLY A 46 10.24 -13.55 -9.86
C GLY A 46 9.21 -14.64 -10.10
N ALA A 47 9.34 -15.40 -11.19
CA ALA A 47 8.48 -16.55 -11.47
C ALA A 47 8.59 -17.65 -10.41
N ALA A 48 9.78 -17.88 -9.85
CA ALA A 48 9.96 -18.81 -8.75
C ALA A 48 9.31 -18.32 -7.45
N HIS A 49 9.32 -17.00 -7.18
CA HIS A 49 8.59 -16.42 -6.05
C HIS A 49 7.09 -16.60 -6.23
N GLN A 50 6.54 -16.27 -7.39
CA GLN A 50 5.12 -16.46 -7.69
C GLN A 50 4.73 -17.93 -7.56
N ALA A 51 5.48 -18.85 -8.18
CA ALA A 51 5.20 -20.28 -8.09
C ALA A 51 5.25 -20.79 -6.64
N SER A 52 6.18 -20.29 -5.81
CA SER A 52 6.23 -20.62 -4.39
C SER A 52 5.05 -20.05 -3.61
N TYR A 53 4.53 -18.88 -3.99
CA TYR A 53 3.32 -18.32 -3.41
C TYR A 53 2.10 -19.13 -3.82
N ASP A 54 1.99 -19.49 -5.10
CA ASP A 54 0.88 -20.27 -5.64
C ASP A 54 0.76 -21.61 -4.91
N GLU A 55 1.85 -22.24 -4.47
CA GLU A 55 1.80 -23.46 -3.65
C GLU A 55 1.14 -23.29 -2.27
N LEU A 56 0.95 -22.06 -1.78
CA LEU A 56 0.26 -21.76 -0.53
C LEU A 56 -1.24 -21.69 -0.75
N TYR A 57 -2.00 -21.92 0.32
CA TYR A 57 -3.43 -21.62 0.36
C TYR A 57 -4.26 -22.30 -0.74
N GLN A 58 -3.83 -23.48 -1.17
CA GLN A 58 -4.46 -24.29 -2.20
C GLN A 58 -5.83 -24.76 -1.73
N ASP A 59 -6.85 -24.04 -2.17
CA ASP A 59 -8.24 -24.31 -1.88
C ASP A 59 -8.71 -25.62 -2.50
N GLY A 60 -9.63 -26.31 -1.82
CA GLY A 60 -10.25 -27.54 -2.30
C GLY A 60 -9.33 -28.78 -2.39
N VAL A 61 -8.03 -28.68 -2.06
CA VAL A 61 -7.13 -29.86 -2.05
C VAL A 61 -7.49 -30.81 -0.91
N ILE A 62 -7.65 -30.28 0.31
CA ILE A 62 -8.27 -31.00 1.42
C ILE A 62 -9.74 -30.59 1.51
N GLN A 63 -10.63 -31.57 1.38
CA GLN A 63 -12.07 -31.35 1.49
C GLN A 63 -12.64 -32.13 2.66
N VAL A 64 -13.57 -31.52 3.38
CA VAL A 64 -14.34 -32.15 4.44
C VAL A 64 -15.79 -32.26 4.00
N THR A 65 -16.31 -33.48 3.95
CA THR A 65 -17.67 -33.79 3.47
C THR A 65 -18.39 -34.72 4.43
N ASP A 66 -19.69 -34.92 4.23
CA ASP A 66 -20.53 -35.79 5.07
C ASP A 66 -20.40 -35.48 6.57
N LEU A 67 -20.25 -34.19 6.92
CA LEU A 67 -20.19 -33.74 8.30
C LEU A 67 -21.52 -34.04 8.99
N ALA A 68 -21.45 -34.79 10.08
CA ALA A 68 -22.59 -35.25 10.83
C ALA A 68 -22.30 -35.21 12.33
N TYR A 69 -23.36 -35.05 13.12
CA TYR A 69 -23.30 -34.97 14.56
C TYR A 69 -24.29 -35.94 15.21
N SER A 70 -23.88 -36.55 16.31
CA SER A 70 -24.76 -37.33 17.18
C SER A 70 -24.39 -37.16 18.65
N PHE A 71 -25.36 -37.44 19.51
CA PHE A 71 -25.24 -37.32 20.96
C PHE A 71 -25.64 -38.62 21.64
N SER A 72 -24.81 -39.07 22.57
CA SER A 72 -25.08 -40.19 23.46
C SER A 72 -25.14 -39.69 24.90
N ALA A 73 -26.32 -39.78 25.50
CA ALA A 73 -26.54 -39.34 26.87
C ALA A 73 -25.61 -40.10 27.86
N PRO A 74 -25.14 -39.43 28.92
CA PRO A 74 -25.56 -38.09 29.35
C PRO A 74 -24.76 -36.93 28.72
N ASP A 75 -23.59 -37.18 28.13
CA ASP A 75 -22.59 -36.12 27.91
C ASP A 75 -21.56 -36.43 26.81
N THR A 76 -21.86 -37.38 25.92
CA THR A 76 -20.94 -37.78 24.85
C THR A 76 -21.40 -37.24 23.50
N HIS A 77 -20.55 -36.41 22.89
CA HIS A 77 -20.73 -35.80 21.59
C HIS A 77 -19.84 -36.50 20.56
N ILE A 78 -20.42 -36.83 19.41
CA ILE A 78 -19.74 -37.54 18.34
C ILE A 78 -19.92 -36.74 17.05
N VAL A 79 -18.82 -36.26 16.50
CA VAL A 79 -18.78 -35.60 15.19
C VAL A 79 -18.09 -36.55 14.21
N THR A 80 -18.75 -36.86 13.10
CA THR A 80 -18.20 -37.70 12.02
C THR A 80 -18.10 -36.90 10.75
N PHE A 81 -17.05 -37.10 9.97
CA PHE A 81 -16.89 -36.50 8.65
C PHE A 81 -15.96 -37.34 7.80
N LYS A 82 -16.08 -37.21 6.48
CA LYS A 82 -15.09 -37.71 5.54
C LYS A 82 -14.12 -36.60 5.20
N MET A 83 -12.85 -36.94 5.11
CA MET A 83 -11.82 -36.04 4.64
C MET A 83 -11.15 -36.67 3.43
N THR A 84 -10.88 -35.87 2.41
CA THR A 84 -10.10 -36.28 1.24
C THR A 84 -8.96 -35.31 1.00
N LYS A 85 -7.82 -35.82 0.52
CA LYS A 85 -6.70 -35.02 -0.02
C LYS A 85 -6.50 -35.48 -1.46
N ASP A 86 -6.58 -34.55 -2.42
CA ASP A 86 -6.56 -34.86 -3.86
C ASP A 86 -7.61 -35.92 -4.27
N GLY A 87 -8.79 -35.86 -3.64
CA GLY A 87 -9.90 -36.80 -3.87
C GLY A 87 -9.70 -38.21 -3.28
N ALA A 88 -8.55 -38.51 -2.67
CA ALA A 88 -8.31 -39.77 -1.97
C ALA A 88 -8.71 -39.66 -0.49
N PRO A 89 -9.27 -40.71 0.15
CA PRO A 89 -9.57 -40.70 1.57
C PRO A 89 -8.33 -40.34 2.41
N PHE A 90 -8.50 -39.41 3.35
CA PHE A 90 -7.43 -38.85 4.15
C PHE A 90 -7.81 -38.89 5.64
N ASP A 91 -6.84 -39.17 6.50
CA ASP A 91 -7.05 -39.33 7.92
C ASP A 91 -6.87 -37.98 8.62
N ALA A 92 -7.94 -37.45 9.25
CA ALA A 92 -7.88 -36.18 9.97
C ALA A 92 -6.94 -36.17 11.20
N ARG A 93 -6.27 -37.28 11.52
CA ARG A 93 -5.17 -37.32 12.50
C ARG A 93 -3.82 -36.98 11.89
N ASP A 94 -3.70 -37.07 10.56
CA ASP A 94 -2.46 -36.84 9.83
C ASP A 94 -2.29 -35.35 9.45
N VAL A 95 -3.35 -34.53 9.54
CA VAL A 95 -3.24 -33.06 9.41
C VAL A 95 -2.53 -32.44 10.61
N GLU A 96 -1.80 -31.36 10.37
CA GLU A 96 -1.11 -30.62 11.42
C GLU A 96 -2.07 -29.93 12.41
N SER A 97 -3.22 -29.47 11.92
CA SER A 97 -4.23 -28.82 12.76
C SER A 97 -5.64 -29.15 12.31
N VAL A 98 -6.50 -29.47 13.28
CA VAL A 98 -7.95 -29.58 13.11
C VAL A 98 -8.61 -29.04 14.36
N GLY A 99 -9.55 -28.12 14.18
CA GLY A 99 -10.48 -27.60 15.18
C GLY A 99 -11.88 -28.11 14.88
N ILE A 100 -12.66 -28.39 15.93
CA ILE A 100 -14.07 -28.74 15.83
C ILE A 100 -14.78 -27.99 16.94
N TYR A 101 -15.65 -27.06 16.57
CA TYR A 101 -16.33 -26.16 17.51
C TYR A 101 -17.83 -26.18 17.29
N PHE A 102 -18.59 -25.98 18.36
CA PHE A 102 -20.00 -25.64 18.31
C PHE A 102 -20.18 -24.18 18.70
N VAL A 103 -21.01 -23.46 17.96
CA VAL A 103 -21.45 -22.11 18.31
C VAL A 103 -22.99 -22.04 18.21
N PRO A 104 -23.69 -21.78 19.33
CA PRO A 104 -25.14 -21.63 19.32
C PRO A 104 -25.56 -20.30 18.68
N TYR A 105 -26.73 -20.32 18.05
CA TYR A 105 -27.37 -19.17 17.43
C TYR A 105 -28.68 -18.85 18.15
N THR A 106 -28.90 -17.59 18.50
CA THR A 106 -30.06 -17.13 19.28
C THR A 106 -31.28 -16.81 18.43
N GLY A 107 -31.14 -16.90 17.09
CA GLY A 107 -32.08 -16.35 16.12
C GLY A 107 -31.68 -14.95 15.62
N THR A 108 -30.70 -14.30 16.26
CA THR A 108 -30.18 -12.98 15.82
C THR A 108 -28.66 -12.84 15.97
N SER A 109 -28.03 -13.61 16.84
CA SER A 109 -26.62 -13.48 17.22
C SER A 109 -26.01 -14.83 17.56
N PHE A 110 -24.68 -14.94 17.47
CA PHE A 110 -23.94 -16.09 17.95
C PHE A 110 -23.41 -15.83 19.36
N GLU A 111 -23.97 -16.51 20.36
CA GLU A 111 -23.72 -16.19 21.76
C GLU A 111 -23.45 -17.43 22.61
N SER A 112 -22.32 -17.47 23.31
CA SER A 112 -22.00 -18.59 24.19
C SER A 112 -21.30 -18.11 25.47
N ALA A 113 -21.24 -18.96 26.50
CA ALA A 113 -20.43 -18.72 27.69
C ALA A 113 -18.91 -18.88 27.43
N GLY A 114 -18.53 -19.17 26.18
CA GLY A 114 -17.17 -19.40 25.74
C GLY A 114 -17.12 -20.31 24.50
N ARG A 115 -15.92 -20.58 24.00
CA ARG A 115 -15.72 -21.49 22.86
C ARG A 115 -16.04 -22.93 23.26
N GLN A 116 -16.99 -23.57 22.58
CA GLN A 116 -17.36 -24.96 22.87
C GLN A 116 -16.66 -25.91 21.90
N THR A 117 -15.54 -26.51 22.33
CA THR A 117 -14.82 -27.49 21.51
C THR A 117 -15.54 -28.85 21.51
N LEU A 118 -15.76 -29.39 20.31
CA LEU A 118 -16.21 -30.77 20.09
C LEU A 118 -15.08 -31.70 19.62
N LYS A 119 -13.83 -31.20 19.59
CA LYS A 119 -12.66 -32.03 19.34
C LYS A 119 -12.31 -32.86 20.58
N GLY A 120 -12.53 -34.16 20.48
CA GLY A 120 -12.17 -35.15 21.50
C GLY A 120 -11.14 -36.13 20.96
N THR A 121 -11.32 -37.42 21.25
CA THR A 121 -10.48 -38.47 20.68
C THR A 121 -10.85 -38.66 19.21
N LEU A 122 -9.91 -38.38 18.31
CA LEU A 122 -10.06 -38.64 16.88
C LEU A 122 -9.71 -40.09 16.54
N THR A 123 -10.58 -40.75 15.79
CA THR A 123 -10.34 -42.06 15.16
C THR A 123 -10.62 -41.97 13.66
N TYR A 124 -10.08 -42.94 12.91
CA TYR A 124 -10.30 -43.05 11.47
C TYR A 124 -10.55 -44.51 11.09
N GLU A 125 -11.70 -44.78 10.49
CA GLU A 125 -12.09 -46.11 10.04
C GLU A 125 -12.88 -46.00 8.72
N ALA A 126 -12.49 -46.81 7.73
CA ALA A 126 -13.17 -46.91 6.44
C ALA A 126 -13.42 -45.55 5.74
N GLY A 127 -12.47 -44.61 5.82
CA GLY A 127 -12.58 -43.30 5.18
C GLY A 127 -13.35 -42.25 5.97
N VAL A 128 -13.78 -42.55 7.20
CA VAL A 128 -14.52 -41.64 8.08
C VAL A 128 -13.68 -41.30 9.30
N SER A 129 -13.48 -40.01 9.53
CA SER A 129 -12.92 -39.48 10.77
C SER A 129 -14.04 -39.28 11.80
N THR A 130 -13.81 -39.70 13.04
CA THR A 130 -14.76 -39.56 14.14
C THR A 130 -14.08 -38.88 15.32
N SER A 131 -14.64 -37.77 15.78
CA SER A 131 -14.28 -37.12 17.04
C SER A 131 -15.28 -37.53 18.12
N THR A 132 -14.80 -38.19 19.18
CA THR A 132 -15.63 -38.53 20.35
C THR A 132 -15.16 -37.71 21.54
N MET A 133 -16.03 -36.82 22.03
CA MET A 133 -15.79 -35.96 23.17
C MET A 133 -16.81 -36.27 24.29
N THR A 134 -16.33 -36.48 25.51
CA THR A 134 -17.17 -36.67 26.70
C THR A 134 -16.78 -35.62 27.73
N SER A 135 -17.74 -34.83 28.22
CA SER A 135 -17.46 -33.76 29.18
C SER A 135 -18.61 -33.58 30.17
N SER A 136 -18.29 -33.60 31.46
CA SER A 136 -19.28 -33.36 32.53
C SER A 136 -19.66 -31.88 32.71
N ASP A 137 -19.10 -30.97 31.89
CA ASP A 137 -19.48 -29.56 31.92
C ASP A 137 -20.95 -29.40 31.48
N ALA A 138 -21.68 -28.52 32.17
CA ALA A 138 -23.09 -28.28 31.91
C ALA A 138 -23.37 -27.83 30.47
N ALA A 139 -22.41 -27.18 29.80
CA ALA A 139 -22.53 -26.81 28.38
C ALA A 139 -22.71 -28.03 27.45
N TYR A 140 -22.23 -29.21 27.86
CA TYR A 140 -22.27 -30.46 27.08
C TYR A 140 -23.28 -31.49 27.62
N ALA A 141 -24.08 -31.11 28.63
CA ALA A 141 -25.04 -32.03 29.24
C ALA A 141 -26.28 -32.31 28.35
N SER A 142 -26.38 -31.69 27.18
CA SER A 142 -27.55 -31.76 26.31
C SER A 142 -27.17 -32.01 24.85
N ASN A 143 -28.13 -32.54 24.09
CA ASN A 143 -27.96 -32.77 22.66
C ASN A 143 -27.91 -31.44 21.89
N LEU A 144 -26.70 -31.01 21.49
CA LEU A 144 -26.48 -29.78 20.72
C LEU A 144 -27.13 -29.83 19.32
N GLY A 145 -27.42 -31.02 18.80
CA GLY A 145 -28.18 -31.19 17.56
C GLY A 145 -29.62 -30.67 17.65
N ASN A 146 -30.14 -30.44 18.86
CA ASN A 146 -31.44 -29.82 19.10
C ASN A 146 -31.35 -28.31 19.41
N VAL A 147 -30.14 -27.73 19.35
CA VAL A 147 -29.88 -26.32 19.60
C VAL A 147 -29.56 -25.66 18.26
N ASP A 148 -30.20 -24.54 17.97
CA ASP A 148 -29.92 -23.76 16.76
C ASP A 148 -28.46 -23.28 16.82
N GLY A 149 -27.68 -23.49 15.76
CA GLY A 149 -26.25 -23.19 15.78
C GLY A 149 -25.46 -23.85 14.66
N LEU A 150 -24.13 -23.73 14.75
CA LEU A 150 -23.17 -24.27 13.79
C LEU A 150 -22.18 -25.20 14.49
N ILE A 151 -21.91 -26.34 13.86
CA ILE A 151 -20.69 -27.11 14.07
C ILE A 151 -19.72 -26.73 12.94
N VAL A 152 -18.56 -26.21 13.34
CA VAL A 152 -17.50 -25.77 12.41
C VAL A 152 -16.32 -26.71 12.55
N VAL A 153 -15.92 -27.35 11.46
CA VAL A 153 -14.64 -28.04 11.33
C VAL A 153 -13.72 -27.17 10.50
N TYR A 154 -12.53 -26.85 10.98
CA TYR A 154 -11.52 -26.15 10.16
C TYR A 154 -10.11 -26.57 10.56
N GLY A 155 -9.14 -26.34 9.68
CA GLY A 155 -7.77 -26.71 9.95
C GLY A 155 -6.82 -26.43 8.79
N ARG A 156 -5.63 -27.01 8.88
CA ARG A 156 -4.57 -26.87 7.87
C ARG A 156 -3.65 -28.07 7.88
N ASP A 157 -2.94 -28.24 6.76
CA ASP A 157 -1.86 -29.19 6.59
C ASP A 157 -0.69 -28.56 5.81
N GLU A 158 0.50 -29.15 5.97
CA GLU A 158 1.76 -28.70 5.35
C GLU A 158 2.08 -27.21 5.59
N THR A 159 2.24 -26.83 6.86
CA THR A 159 2.74 -25.50 7.24
C THR A 159 4.21 -25.35 6.84
N VAL A 160 4.49 -24.37 6.00
CA VAL A 160 5.86 -24.03 5.55
C VAL A 160 6.47 -22.89 6.35
N GLY A 161 5.64 -22.07 7.02
CA GLY A 161 6.09 -20.89 7.73
C GLY A 161 5.02 -20.30 8.65
N ARG A 162 5.45 -19.30 9.43
CA ARG A 162 4.56 -18.51 10.28
C ARG A 162 5.04 -17.07 10.28
N LEU A 163 4.13 -16.16 9.99
CA LEU A 163 4.34 -14.71 10.04
C LEU A 163 3.85 -14.16 11.40
N PRO A 164 4.11 -12.89 11.71
CA PRO A 164 3.50 -12.18 12.84
C PRO A 164 1.96 -12.23 12.82
N ALA A 165 1.31 -11.73 13.88
CA ALA A 165 -0.15 -11.78 14.05
C ALA A 165 -0.78 -13.19 13.94
N ARG A 166 0.00 -14.23 14.24
CA ARG A 166 -0.42 -15.66 14.21
C ARG A 166 -0.87 -16.14 12.83
N VAL A 167 -0.33 -15.56 11.76
CA VAL A 167 -0.62 -16.00 10.38
C VAL A 167 0.26 -17.20 10.02
N TYR A 168 -0.36 -18.32 9.66
CA TYR A 168 0.34 -19.53 9.21
C TYR A 168 0.42 -19.57 7.68
N GLN A 169 1.62 -19.74 7.14
CA GLN A 169 1.81 -20.04 5.73
C GLN A 169 1.74 -21.55 5.56
N ASN A 170 0.66 -22.04 4.96
CA ASN A 170 0.38 -23.46 4.81
C ASN A 170 -0.16 -23.72 3.41
N LYS A 171 0.02 -24.95 2.93
CA LYS A 171 -0.44 -25.32 1.59
C LYS A 171 -1.92 -25.61 1.56
N TYR A 172 -2.45 -26.36 2.53
CA TYR A 172 -3.80 -26.92 2.42
C TYR A 172 -4.70 -26.54 3.60
N PRO A 173 -5.30 -25.34 3.57
CA PRO A 173 -6.35 -24.97 4.52
C PRO A 173 -7.65 -25.71 4.17
N PHE A 174 -8.46 -26.06 5.17
CA PHE A 174 -9.77 -26.67 4.95
C PHE A 174 -10.81 -26.20 5.97
N ALA A 175 -12.09 -26.24 5.57
CA ALA A 175 -13.22 -26.02 6.46
C ALA A 175 -14.45 -26.82 6.02
N ALA A 176 -15.40 -27.00 6.95
CA ALA A 176 -16.75 -27.48 6.69
C ALA A 176 -17.71 -27.00 7.79
N LEU A 177 -18.98 -26.86 7.42
CA LEU A 177 -20.04 -26.36 8.28
C LEU A 177 -21.18 -27.38 8.39
N LEU A 178 -21.81 -27.44 9.56
CA LEU A 178 -23.04 -28.18 9.78
C LEU A 178 -23.97 -27.36 10.67
N GLU A 179 -25.12 -26.97 10.14
CA GLU A 179 -26.19 -26.37 10.93
C GLU A 179 -26.89 -27.41 11.82
N THR A 180 -27.28 -27.00 13.02
CA THR A 180 -28.01 -27.81 14.00
C THR A 180 -29.36 -27.18 14.37
N GLY A 181 -30.22 -27.94 15.05
CA GLY A 181 -31.53 -27.44 15.47
C GLY A 181 -32.45 -27.13 14.30
N ALA A 182 -33.05 -25.94 14.33
CA ALA A 182 -33.88 -25.37 13.26
C ALA A 182 -33.07 -24.70 12.13
N GLY A 183 -31.73 -24.63 12.27
CA GLY A 183 -30.83 -23.98 11.33
C GLY A 183 -30.34 -22.61 11.79
N VAL A 184 -29.64 -21.91 10.89
CA VAL A 184 -29.08 -20.58 11.12
C VAL A 184 -29.56 -19.63 10.01
N ASP A 185 -30.24 -18.56 10.39
CA ASP A 185 -30.67 -17.48 9.47
C ASP A 185 -29.80 -16.23 9.70
N TYR A 186 -28.48 -16.43 9.69
CA TYR A 186 -27.53 -15.35 9.88
C TYR A 186 -27.09 -14.81 8.53
N LEU A 187 -27.33 -13.52 8.31
CA LEU A 187 -26.76 -12.76 7.21
C LEU A 187 -25.62 -11.88 7.75
N SER A 188 -24.41 -12.11 7.27
CA SER A 188 -23.27 -11.24 7.60
C SER A 188 -23.52 -9.80 7.12
N ALA A 189 -23.13 -8.85 7.96
CA ALA A 189 -23.17 -7.43 7.61
C ALA A 189 -22.06 -7.03 6.62
N ALA A 190 -20.96 -7.79 6.56
CA ALA A 190 -19.86 -7.61 5.61
C ALA A 190 -19.87 -8.70 4.53
N ASN A 191 -19.13 -8.48 3.45
CA ASN A 191 -18.95 -9.44 2.36
C ASN A 191 -17.53 -10.03 2.40
N ASN A 192 -17.40 -11.35 2.28
CA ASN A 192 -16.08 -11.99 2.15
C ASN A 192 -15.32 -11.47 0.92
N ALA A 193 -16.02 -11.28 -0.19
CA ALA A 193 -15.47 -10.70 -1.41
C ALA A 193 -14.78 -9.33 -1.18
N GLY A 194 -15.26 -8.52 -0.22
CA GLY A 194 -14.61 -7.26 0.15
C GLY A 194 -13.23 -7.46 0.80
N CYS A 195 -13.06 -8.53 1.59
CA CYS A 195 -11.76 -8.91 2.16
C CYS A 195 -10.79 -9.42 1.08
N GLU A 196 -11.30 -10.19 0.13
CA GLU A 196 -10.53 -10.78 -0.98
C GLU A 196 -10.00 -9.74 -1.97
N ARG A 197 -10.53 -8.51 -1.93
CA ARG A 197 -9.93 -7.38 -2.65
C ARG A 197 -8.51 -7.10 -2.16
N CYS A 198 -8.21 -7.26 -0.87
CA CYS A 198 -6.87 -6.94 -0.34
C CYS A 198 -6.07 -8.16 0.10
N HIS A 199 -6.75 -9.20 0.57
CA HIS A 199 -6.14 -10.37 1.18
C HIS A 199 -5.98 -11.53 0.19
N SER A 200 -5.49 -12.69 0.68
CA SER A 200 -5.43 -13.91 -0.12
C SER A 200 -6.82 -14.25 -0.69
N VAL A 201 -6.85 -14.94 -1.83
CA VAL A 201 -8.06 -15.53 -2.40
C VAL A 201 -7.87 -17.05 -2.43
N PRO A 202 -8.66 -17.83 -1.66
CA PRO A 202 -9.73 -17.39 -0.77
C PRO A 202 -9.22 -16.58 0.43
N TYR A 203 -10.09 -15.76 1.04
CA TYR A 203 -9.74 -15.04 2.27
C TYR A 203 -9.56 -16.02 3.43
N LEU A 204 -8.36 -15.96 4.04
CA LEU A 204 -7.96 -16.87 5.11
C LEU A 204 -7.41 -16.10 6.30
N LYS A 205 -8.26 -15.76 7.28
CA LYS A 205 -7.78 -15.17 8.53
C LYS A 205 -6.82 -16.15 9.24
N HIS A 206 -5.74 -15.60 9.80
CA HIS A 206 -4.63 -16.37 10.38
C HIS A 206 -3.99 -17.38 9.39
N GLY A 207 -4.23 -17.21 8.08
CA GLY A 207 -3.71 -18.04 7.00
C GLY A 207 -4.43 -19.37 6.78
N TYR A 208 -5.49 -19.71 7.53
CA TYR A 208 -6.22 -20.98 7.31
C TYR A 208 -7.69 -20.99 7.75
N ILE A 209 -8.20 -19.89 8.34
CA ILE A 209 -9.61 -19.79 8.70
C ILE A 209 -10.33 -19.05 7.58
N TYR A 210 -11.07 -19.79 6.77
CA TYR A 210 -11.87 -19.29 5.65
C TYR A 210 -12.80 -18.16 6.10
N GLY A 211 -12.91 -17.08 5.32
CA GLY A 211 -14.06 -16.17 5.44
C GLY A 211 -15.33 -16.77 4.88
N GLU A 212 -15.21 -17.56 3.82
CA GLU A 212 -16.31 -18.18 3.10
C GLU A 212 -15.98 -19.65 2.82
N VAL A 213 -16.90 -20.55 3.12
CA VAL A 213 -16.72 -22.00 2.92
C VAL A 213 -17.42 -22.41 1.62
N ASP A 214 -16.77 -23.24 0.81
CA ASP A 214 -17.33 -23.77 -0.45
C ASP A 214 -17.75 -22.70 -1.48
N HIS A 215 -17.20 -21.48 -1.38
CA HIS A 215 -17.56 -20.33 -2.23
C HIS A 215 -19.07 -20.02 -2.20
N ASP A 216 -19.68 -20.16 -1.02
CA ASP A 216 -21.08 -19.83 -0.79
C ASP A 216 -21.20 -18.55 0.07
N PRO A 217 -21.53 -17.39 -0.52
CA PRO A 217 -21.63 -16.12 0.20
C PRO A 217 -22.76 -16.09 1.23
N ALA A 218 -23.66 -17.10 1.24
CA ALA A 218 -24.64 -17.25 2.31
C ALA A 218 -23.99 -17.58 3.66
N ASN A 219 -22.75 -18.09 3.65
CA ASN A 219 -22.02 -18.47 4.86
C ASN A 219 -20.87 -17.53 5.25
N ASP A 220 -20.85 -16.32 4.69
CA ASP A 220 -19.88 -15.28 5.02
C ASP A 220 -19.62 -15.18 6.53
N PHE A 221 -18.36 -15.42 6.90
CA PHE A 221 -17.76 -15.39 8.23
C PHE A 221 -18.34 -16.38 9.26
N TYR A 222 -19.04 -17.43 8.84
CA TYR A 222 -19.59 -18.46 9.74
C TYR A 222 -18.49 -19.15 10.58
N THR A 223 -17.36 -19.45 9.95
CA THR A 223 -16.16 -20.00 10.60
C THR A 223 -15.58 -19.04 11.65
N CYS A 224 -15.60 -17.73 11.40
CA CYS A 224 -15.10 -16.70 12.32
C CYS A 224 -15.94 -16.66 13.59
N LYS A 225 -17.26 -16.88 13.47
CA LYS A 225 -18.20 -16.94 14.61
C LYS A 225 -17.93 -18.09 15.58
N ALA A 226 -17.17 -19.11 15.18
CA ALA A 226 -16.70 -20.14 16.11
C ALA A 226 -15.79 -19.58 17.23
N CYS A 227 -15.16 -18.41 16.98
CA CYS A 227 -14.20 -17.78 17.86
C CYS A 227 -14.60 -16.36 18.29
N HIS A 228 -15.28 -15.61 17.42
CA HIS A 228 -15.69 -14.21 17.61
C HIS A 228 -17.20 -14.14 17.93
N LEU A 229 -17.52 -14.39 19.20
CA LEU A 229 -18.89 -14.43 19.71
C LEU A 229 -19.43 -13.01 19.93
N ASP A 230 -20.71 -12.80 19.64
CA ASP A 230 -21.36 -11.49 19.74
C ASP A 230 -21.59 -11.02 21.19
N ASN A 231 -21.33 -11.91 22.16
CA ASN A 231 -21.40 -11.64 23.59
C ASN A 231 -20.08 -11.90 24.34
N GLY A 232 -19.00 -12.26 23.64
CA GLY A 232 -17.71 -12.54 24.26
C GLY A 232 -17.01 -11.27 24.73
N GLU A 233 -16.22 -11.34 25.81
CA GLU A 233 -15.42 -10.22 26.29
C GLU A 233 -14.16 -10.04 25.42
N GLY A 234 -13.93 -8.81 24.95
CA GLY A 234 -12.72 -8.32 24.27
C GLY A 234 -11.47 -8.46 25.13
N GLY A 235 -10.37 -8.91 24.53
CA GLY A 235 -9.07 -9.05 25.20
C GLY A 235 -7.96 -8.14 24.68
N HIS A 236 -8.13 -7.57 23.48
CA HIS A 236 -7.11 -6.74 22.83
C HIS A 236 -7.28 -5.26 23.21
N PHE A 237 -6.89 -4.91 24.44
CA PHE A 237 -6.99 -3.52 24.93
C PHE A 237 -6.00 -2.59 24.23
N GLU A 238 -4.90 -3.13 23.72
CA GLU A 238 -3.87 -2.41 22.99
C GLU A 238 -4.44 -1.61 21.81
N TRP A 239 -5.46 -2.08 21.10
CA TRP A 239 -6.04 -1.35 19.97
C TRP A 239 -6.54 0.03 20.39
N GLN A 240 -7.31 0.10 21.46
CA GLN A 240 -7.81 1.38 21.96
C GLN A 240 -6.68 2.19 22.61
N LEU A 241 -5.74 1.53 23.30
CA LEU A 241 -4.63 2.21 23.97
C LEU A 241 -3.67 2.88 22.97
N LEU A 242 -3.39 2.26 21.83
CA LEU A 242 -2.54 2.81 20.77
C LEU A 242 -3.04 4.17 20.28
N VAL A 243 -4.32 4.49 20.45
CA VAL A 243 -4.89 5.77 20.04
C VAL A 243 -5.36 6.65 21.20
N ASP A 244 -5.72 6.10 22.36
CA ASP A 244 -6.15 6.88 23.53
C ASP A 244 -5.00 7.23 24.49
N ASP A 245 -4.10 6.27 24.76
CA ASP A 245 -2.98 6.41 25.70
C ASP A 245 -1.81 5.52 25.25
N PRO A 246 -1.03 5.95 24.24
CA PRO A 246 0.04 5.13 23.67
C PRO A 246 1.14 4.79 24.68
N ALA A 247 1.39 5.65 25.67
CA ALA A 247 2.33 5.39 26.74
C ALA A 247 1.87 4.22 27.64
N LEU A 248 0.57 4.12 27.91
CA LEU A 248 0.01 2.97 28.61
C LEU A 248 -0.03 1.70 27.73
N ALA A 249 -0.18 1.84 26.40
CA ALA A 249 -0.03 0.73 25.47
C ALA A 249 1.35 0.06 25.56
N VAL A 250 2.41 0.87 25.67
CA VAL A 250 3.79 0.41 25.90
C VAL A 250 3.92 -0.38 27.20
N GLU A 251 3.23 0.04 28.27
CA GLU A 251 3.24 -0.69 29.55
C GLU A 251 2.48 -2.01 29.44
N TRP A 252 1.29 -1.98 28.84
CA TRP A 252 0.44 -3.14 28.63
C TRP A 252 1.12 -4.24 27.80
N LEU A 253 1.73 -3.90 26.67
CA LEU A 253 2.31 -4.89 25.74
C LEU A 253 3.56 -5.61 26.28
N LYS A 254 4.09 -5.22 27.45
CA LYS A 254 5.22 -5.91 28.07
C LYS A 254 4.84 -7.25 28.70
N ASP A 255 3.71 -7.30 29.39
CA ASP A 255 3.29 -8.48 30.15
C ASP A 255 1.76 -8.68 30.25
N GLU A 256 0.96 -7.81 29.63
CA GLU A 256 -0.50 -7.84 29.66
C GLU A 256 -1.04 -7.84 31.12
N ASP A 257 -0.39 -7.12 32.05
CA ASP A 257 -0.83 -7.02 33.44
C ASP A 257 -2.04 -6.09 33.61
N LEU A 258 -3.20 -6.68 33.86
CA LEU A 258 -4.44 -5.94 34.14
C LEU A 258 -4.36 -5.02 35.37
N SER A 259 -3.37 -5.21 36.25
CA SER A 259 -3.22 -4.42 37.48
C SER A 259 -2.81 -2.95 37.23
N ILE A 260 -2.33 -2.64 36.02
CA ILE A 260 -1.97 -1.27 35.63
C ILE A 260 -3.20 -0.37 35.42
N PHE A 261 -4.39 -0.97 35.24
CA PHE A 261 -5.62 -0.24 34.99
C PHE A 261 -6.47 -0.07 36.26
N THR A 262 -7.14 1.08 36.34
CA THR A 262 -8.28 1.24 37.25
C THR A 262 -9.51 0.49 36.73
N PRO A 263 -10.50 0.18 37.59
CA PRO A 263 -11.77 -0.37 37.14
C PRO A 263 -12.49 0.51 36.11
N GLU A 264 -12.35 1.82 36.22
CA GLU A 264 -12.92 2.78 35.26
C GLU A 264 -12.23 2.70 33.89
N GLN A 265 -10.89 2.57 33.85
CA GLN A 265 -10.16 2.37 32.61
C GLN A 265 -10.52 1.03 31.96
N LEU A 266 -10.59 -0.06 32.72
CA LEU A 266 -11.04 -1.36 32.20
C LEU A 266 -12.46 -1.27 31.62
N ALA A 267 -13.36 -0.54 32.28
CA ALA A 267 -14.71 -0.31 31.77
C ALA A 267 -14.71 0.52 30.48
N GLN A 268 -13.80 1.49 30.34
CA GLN A 268 -13.63 2.28 29.11
C GLN A 268 -13.05 1.42 27.98
N LEU A 269 -12.09 0.54 28.26
CA LEU A 269 -11.41 -0.31 27.28
C LEU A 269 -12.25 -1.52 26.86
N ALA A 270 -13.15 -1.98 27.73
CA ALA A 270 -14.03 -3.11 27.45
C ALA A 270 -14.78 -2.96 26.12
N TYR A 271 -14.77 -4.03 25.33
CA TYR A 271 -15.53 -4.17 24.09
C TYR A 271 -15.92 -5.65 23.96
N LYS A 272 -16.76 -6.00 22.97
CA LYS A 272 -17.12 -7.40 22.71
C LYS A 272 -16.24 -7.98 21.62
N THR A 273 -15.80 -9.23 21.71
CA THR A 273 -15.06 -9.98 20.66
C THR A 273 -15.91 -10.32 19.43
N SER A 274 -16.82 -9.43 19.04
CA SER A 274 -17.57 -9.55 17.81
C SER A 274 -16.65 -9.34 16.61
N LEU A 275 -16.97 -9.99 15.49
CA LEU A 275 -16.22 -9.81 14.24
C LEU A 275 -16.09 -8.33 13.84
N MET A 276 -17.16 -7.55 14.02
CA MET A 276 -17.19 -6.12 13.70
C MET A 276 -16.13 -5.36 14.49
N ASN A 277 -16.11 -5.51 15.82
CA ASN A 277 -15.14 -4.79 16.66
C ASN A 277 -13.70 -5.21 16.32
N ASP A 278 -13.42 -6.51 16.21
CA ASP A 278 -12.05 -6.99 15.98
C ASP A 278 -11.54 -6.57 14.60
N VAL A 279 -12.38 -6.57 13.57
CA VAL A 279 -12.00 -6.12 12.22
C VAL A 279 -11.81 -4.61 12.20
N HIS A 280 -12.76 -3.82 12.72
CA HIS A 280 -12.66 -2.36 12.67
C HIS A 280 -11.51 -1.83 13.53
N MET A 281 -11.40 -2.28 14.78
CA MET A 281 -10.38 -1.77 15.71
C MET A 281 -8.97 -2.11 15.21
N SER A 282 -8.78 -3.32 14.66
CA SER A 282 -7.47 -3.69 14.13
C SER A 282 -7.09 -2.88 12.89
N HIS A 283 -8.01 -2.58 11.97
CA HIS A 283 -7.70 -1.72 10.81
C HIS A 283 -7.65 -0.21 11.13
N ALA A 284 -8.40 0.26 12.12
CA ALA A 284 -8.43 1.67 12.49
C ALA A 284 -7.30 2.08 13.44
N MET A 285 -6.76 1.13 14.23
CA MET A 285 -5.90 1.46 15.37
C MET A 285 -4.59 0.66 15.44
N GLU A 286 -4.51 -0.52 14.82
CA GLU A 286 -3.31 -1.38 14.86
C GLU A 286 -2.56 -1.38 13.52
N PHE A 287 -3.29 -1.64 12.44
CA PHE A 287 -2.71 -1.89 11.12
C PHE A 287 -2.79 -0.64 10.23
N PRO A 288 -1.77 -0.38 9.41
CA PRO A 288 -1.89 0.54 8.30
C PRO A 288 -2.96 0.03 7.31
N TYR A 289 -4.12 0.68 7.27
CA TYR A 289 -5.13 0.43 6.25
C TYR A 289 -4.77 1.21 4.97
N PRO A 290 -4.73 0.59 3.78
CA PRO A 290 -4.22 1.23 2.55
C PRO A 290 -5.10 2.37 2.01
N GLN A 291 -6.24 2.65 2.64
CA GLN A 291 -7.23 3.63 2.23
C GLN A 291 -8.00 4.19 3.45
N SER A 292 -8.96 5.08 3.22
CA SER A 292 -9.74 5.65 4.33
C SER A 292 -10.67 4.61 4.98
N MET A 293 -10.69 4.59 6.32
CA MET A 293 -11.67 3.82 7.09
C MET A 293 -13.12 4.33 6.93
N SER A 294 -13.33 5.51 6.35
CA SER A 294 -14.67 6.02 6.03
C SER A 294 -15.27 5.39 4.77
N ASN A 295 -14.49 4.65 3.97
CA ASN A 295 -14.96 3.99 2.75
C ASN A 295 -15.61 2.62 3.05
N CYS A 296 -16.72 2.64 3.81
CA CYS A 296 -17.41 1.46 4.30
C CYS A 296 -17.82 0.48 3.18
N VAL A 297 -18.13 0.98 1.99
CA VAL A 297 -18.56 0.18 0.83
C VAL A 297 -17.55 -0.93 0.47
N THR A 298 -16.26 -0.72 0.78
CA THR A 298 -15.21 -1.73 0.55
C THR A 298 -15.59 -3.09 1.14
N CYS A 299 -16.10 -3.10 2.38
CA CYS A 299 -16.46 -4.33 3.09
C CYS A 299 -17.98 -4.57 3.10
N HIS A 300 -18.78 -3.52 2.84
CA HIS A 300 -20.23 -3.51 3.03
C HIS A 300 -21.01 -3.22 1.73
N GLU A 301 -20.44 -3.55 0.56
CA GLU A 301 -21.10 -3.39 -0.74
C GLU A 301 -22.51 -3.99 -0.72
N GLY A 302 -23.50 -3.22 -1.18
CA GLY A 302 -24.91 -3.61 -1.15
C GLY A 302 -25.56 -3.73 0.24
N LYS A 303 -24.82 -3.43 1.32
CA LYS A 303 -25.25 -3.56 2.72
C LYS A 303 -25.14 -2.27 3.54
N LEU A 304 -24.87 -1.12 2.90
CA LEU A 304 -24.75 0.17 3.60
C LEU A 304 -26.03 0.55 4.39
N ASP A 305 -27.21 0.30 3.84
CA ASP A 305 -28.49 0.55 4.54
C ASP A 305 -28.63 -0.27 5.83
N LEU A 306 -28.00 -1.45 5.91
CA LEU A 306 -28.04 -2.33 7.08
C LEU A 306 -27.12 -1.81 8.19
N ILE A 307 -25.92 -1.35 7.83
CA ILE A 307 -24.87 -0.98 8.79
C ILE A 307 -24.95 0.50 9.20
N LEU A 308 -25.53 1.37 8.36
CA LEU A 308 -25.75 2.78 8.64
C LEU A 308 -27.17 3.08 9.17
N ALA A 309 -27.95 2.04 9.48
CA ALA A 309 -29.26 2.22 10.10
C ALA A 309 -29.18 2.93 11.47
N ASP A 310 -30.19 3.72 11.81
CA ASP A 310 -30.23 4.52 13.05
C ASP A 310 -30.01 3.68 14.31
N ASP A 311 -30.46 2.42 14.34
CA ASP A 311 -30.27 1.52 15.48
C ASP A 311 -28.82 1.03 15.64
N LYS A 312 -27.99 1.20 14.60
CA LYS A 312 -26.54 0.92 14.62
C LYS A 312 -25.71 2.11 15.07
N PHE A 313 -26.31 3.30 15.16
CA PHE A 313 -25.62 4.47 15.70
C PHE A 313 -25.52 4.37 17.22
N THR A 314 -24.52 3.62 17.68
CA THR A 314 -24.29 3.29 19.09
C THR A 314 -22.84 3.56 19.47
N MET A 315 -22.59 3.82 20.75
CA MET A 315 -21.23 4.03 21.24
C MET A 315 -20.30 2.84 20.97
N GLU A 316 -20.84 1.62 20.97
CA GLU A 316 -20.09 0.41 20.64
C GLU A 316 -19.58 0.46 19.19
N THR A 317 -20.46 0.80 18.24
CA THR A 317 -20.09 0.98 16.83
C THR A 317 -19.06 2.09 16.65
N CYS A 318 -19.29 3.26 17.26
CA CYS A 318 -18.39 4.41 17.10
C CYS A 318 -16.99 4.11 17.66
N LYS A 319 -16.91 3.48 18.85
CA LYS A 319 -15.66 3.10 19.50
C LYS A 319 -14.86 2.08 18.68
N SER A 320 -15.51 1.29 17.83
CA SER A 320 -14.80 0.34 16.97
C SER A 320 -13.86 1.01 15.95
N CYS A 321 -14.07 2.29 15.63
CA CYS A 321 -13.25 3.04 14.67
C CYS A 321 -12.62 4.32 15.25
N HIS A 322 -13.19 4.90 16.32
CA HIS A 322 -12.73 6.16 16.87
C HIS A 322 -12.00 5.99 18.21
N PRO A 323 -10.95 6.77 18.47
CA PRO A 323 -10.44 6.96 19.82
C PRO A 323 -11.58 7.41 20.75
N VAL A 324 -11.62 6.95 22.01
CA VAL A 324 -12.63 7.45 22.95
C VAL A 324 -12.22 8.83 23.45
N THR A 325 -10.97 8.96 23.86
CA THR A 325 -10.40 10.22 24.38
C THR A 325 -9.33 10.79 23.46
N GLY A 326 -8.59 9.94 22.74
CA GLY A 326 -7.44 10.35 21.94
C GLY A 326 -6.29 10.90 22.78
N SER A 327 -5.20 11.25 22.09
CA SER A 327 -3.99 11.88 22.64
C SER A 327 -3.66 13.14 21.84
N GLU A 328 -3.54 14.27 22.54
CA GLU A 328 -3.06 15.52 21.92
C GLU A 328 -1.58 15.41 21.53
N GLU A 329 -0.79 14.71 22.35
CA GLU A 329 0.65 14.52 22.15
C GLU A 329 0.94 13.67 20.90
N HIS A 330 0.08 12.69 20.62
CA HIS A 330 0.26 11.77 19.49
C HIS A 330 -0.76 11.99 18.35
N GLY A 331 -1.45 13.14 18.34
CA GLY A 331 -2.25 13.59 17.19
C GLY A 331 -3.58 12.86 16.96
N THR A 332 -4.08 12.08 17.92
CA THR A 332 -5.34 11.31 17.78
C THR A 332 -6.55 11.99 18.45
N ALA A 333 -6.34 13.11 19.16
CA ALA A 333 -7.40 13.82 19.88
C ALA A 333 -8.50 14.39 18.97
N GLU A 334 -8.19 14.81 17.74
CA GLU A 334 -9.16 15.47 16.86
C GLU A 334 -10.26 14.51 16.38
N LEU A 335 -9.93 13.23 16.22
CA LEU A 335 -10.87 12.18 15.80
C LEU A 335 -11.55 11.48 16.98
N ALA A 336 -11.19 11.84 18.21
CA ALA A 336 -11.72 11.19 19.40
C ALA A 336 -13.20 11.52 19.64
N LEU A 337 -13.95 10.55 20.15
CA LEU A 337 -15.37 10.71 20.46
C LEU A 337 -15.61 11.81 21.51
N ALA A 338 -14.71 11.97 22.48
CA ALA A 338 -14.76 13.06 23.45
C ALA A 338 -14.65 14.46 22.80
N THR A 339 -14.07 14.55 21.60
CA THR A 339 -13.88 15.80 20.85
C THR A 339 -15.01 16.03 19.85
N ILE A 340 -15.33 15.02 19.04
CA ILE A 340 -16.28 15.17 17.92
C ILE A 340 -17.75 15.08 18.35
N VAL A 341 -18.03 14.56 19.54
CA VAL A 341 -19.39 14.50 20.09
C VAL A 341 -19.58 15.66 21.08
N PRO A 342 -20.30 16.74 20.71
CA PRO A 342 -20.39 17.97 21.50
C PRO A 342 -21.28 17.87 22.76
N HIS A 343 -21.85 16.69 23.01
CA HIS A 343 -22.67 16.38 24.17
C HIS A 343 -22.13 15.12 24.86
N GLY A 344 -22.51 14.89 26.12
CA GLY A 344 -22.02 13.71 26.84
C GLY A 344 -22.27 12.40 26.08
N LEU A 345 -21.31 11.46 26.17
CA LEU A 345 -21.34 10.14 25.52
C LEU A 345 -22.35 9.16 26.15
N ALA A 346 -23.11 9.60 27.16
CA ALA A 346 -24.08 8.77 27.85
C ALA A 346 -25.45 8.80 27.16
N GLY A 347 -25.88 7.67 26.58
CA GLY A 347 -27.24 7.49 26.05
C GLY A 347 -27.30 6.75 24.71
N LYS A 348 -28.50 6.66 24.12
CA LYS A 348 -28.71 6.13 22.76
C LYS A 348 -28.67 7.28 21.77
N CYS A 349 -27.70 7.29 20.86
CA CYS A 349 -27.52 8.34 19.83
C CYS A 349 -28.80 8.52 18.99
N SER A 350 -29.48 7.41 18.67
CA SER A 350 -30.74 7.36 17.93
C SER A 350 -31.92 8.12 18.55
N THR A 351 -31.81 8.55 19.82
CA THR A 351 -32.81 9.44 20.43
C THR A 351 -32.86 10.81 19.73
N CYS A 352 -31.70 11.28 19.23
CA CYS A 352 -31.55 12.55 18.53
C CYS A 352 -31.26 12.36 17.04
N HIS A 353 -30.44 11.36 16.72
CA HIS A 353 -29.97 11.00 15.38
C HIS A 353 -30.85 9.89 14.79
N SER A 354 -32.10 10.22 14.50
CA SER A 354 -33.03 9.31 13.83
C SER A 354 -33.89 10.04 12.83
N SER A 355 -34.54 9.30 11.94
CA SER A 355 -35.47 9.90 10.96
C SER A 355 -36.55 10.75 11.65
N GLY A 356 -36.56 12.05 11.35
CA GLY A 356 -37.46 13.03 12.00
C GLY A 356 -37.03 13.51 13.38
N GLY A 357 -35.84 13.09 13.84
CA GLY A 357 -35.16 13.60 15.02
C GLY A 357 -34.64 15.03 14.83
N ILE A 358 -33.90 15.52 15.83
CA ILE A 358 -33.37 16.90 15.85
C ILE A 358 -31.98 17.03 15.24
N ALA A 359 -31.30 15.90 14.98
CA ALA A 359 -29.96 15.83 14.42
C ALA A 359 -29.95 14.92 13.18
N ALA A 360 -28.88 15.01 12.38
CA ALA A 360 -28.66 14.21 11.18
C ALA A 360 -28.65 12.71 11.52
N VAL A 361 -29.17 11.86 10.63
CA VAL A 361 -29.11 10.40 10.81
C VAL A 361 -27.68 9.89 10.58
N PHE A 362 -27.42 8.63 10.94
CA PHE A 362 -26.06 8.09 10.83
C PHE A 362 -25.54 8.11 9.39
N SER A 363 -26.38 7.74 8.41
CA SER A 363 -26.06 7.78 6.98
C SER A 363 -25.79 9.18 6.42
N ASP A 364 -26.29 10.23 7.08
CA ASP A 364 -26.02 11.62 6.67
C ASP A 364 -24.63 12.09 7.15
N ILE A 365 -24.13 11.49 8.25
CA ILE A 365 -22.82 11.81 8.84
C ILE A 365 -21.73 10.96 8.17
N HIS A 366 -22.02 9.67 7.96
CA HIS A 366 -21.16 8.73 7.26
C HIS A 366 -21.91 8.20 6.04
N PRO A 367 -21.58 8.65 4.81
CA PRO A 367 -22.27 8.19 3.61
C PRO A 367 -21.91 6.76 3.21
N GLY A 368 -20.87 6.17 3.83
CA GLY A 368 -20.34 4.86 3.47
C GLY A 368 -19.35 4.86 2.31
N TYR A 369 -19.10 6.04 1.74
CA TYR A 369 -18.16 6.28 0.65
C TYR A 369 -17.15 7.36 1.06
N ASP A 370 -15.90 7.21 0.65
CA ASP A 370 -14.92 8.29 0.78
C ASP A 370 -15.26 9.44 -0.17
N THR A 371 -15.60 10.61 0.37
CA THR A 371 -16.01 11.79 -0.40
C THR A 371 -14.89 12.39 -1.24
N MET A 372 -13.63 12.02 -1.00
CA MET A 372 -12.52 12.35 -1.89
C MET A 372 -12.57 11.52 -3.18
N ILE A 373 -13.13 10.31 -3.13
CA ILE A 373 -13.12 9.34 -4.24
C ILE A 373 -14.47 9.30 -4.96
N TYR A 374 -15.57 9.40 -4.22
CA TYR A 374 -16.92 9.20 -4.72
C TYR A 374 -17.69 10.53 -4.80
N ALA A 375 -18.29 10.77 -5.97
CA ALA A 375 -19.21 11.89 -6.20
C ALA A 375 -20.64 11.57 -5.76
N ASP A 376 -21.01 10.29 -5.79
CA ASP A 376 -22.29 9.74 -5.33
C ASP A 376 -22.08 8.24 -5.02
N ALA A 377 -23.12 7.58 -4.52
CA ALA A 377 -23.11 6.13 -4.33
C ALA A 377 -22.76 5.42 -5.64
N ASP A 378 -21.74 4.55 -5.58
CA ASP A 378 -21.21 3.77 -6.70
C ASP A 378 -20.72 4.60 -7.91
N LEU A 379 -20.44 5.91 -7.73
CA LEU A 379 -19.92 6.79 -8.77
C LEU A 379 -18.63 7.49 -8.32
N LYS A 380 -17.48 7.00 -8.81
CA LYS A 380 -16.18 7.66 -8.59
C LYS A 380 -16.04 8.94 -9.41
N TYR A 381 -15.28 9.89 -8.91
CA TYR A 381 -14.90 11.08 -9.67
C TYR A 381 -14.10 10.73 -10.92
N SER A 382 -13.18 9.76 -10.85
CA SER A 382 -12.36 9.31 -11.97
C SER A 382 -13.19 8.66 -13.10
N ASP A 383 -14.31 8.01 -12.78
CA ASP A 383 -15.22 7.44 -13.77
C ASP A 383 -16.03 8.53 -14.49
N ALA A 384 -16.41 9.59 -13.76
CA ALA A 384 -17.23 10.67 -14.28
C ALA A 384 -16.42 11.77 -14.98
N ILE A 385 -15.16 11.98 -14.58
CA ILE A 385 -14.31 13.07 -15.06
C ILE A 385 -13.07 12.46 -15.71
N VAL A 386 -13.10 12.41 -17.05
CA VAL A 386 -12.03 11.78 -17.83
C VAL A 386 -11.19 12.87 -18.50
N VAL A 387 -9.87 12.82 -18.26
CA VAL A 387 -8.89 13.66 -18.94
C VAL A 387 -8.17 12.83 -20.01
N SER A 388 -7.85 13.44 -21.15
CA SER A 388 -7.26 12.74 -22.29
C SER A 388 -6.22 13.60 -23.00
N ILE A 389 -5.11 12.98 -23.40
CA ILE A 389 -4.11 13.60 -24.27
C ILE A 389 -4.51 13.33 -25.72
N ASP A 390 -4.97 14.38 -26.40
CA ASP A 390 -5.65 14.28 -27.69
C ASP A 390 -4.65 14.25 -28.87
N ALA A 391 -3.63 15.10 -28.81
CA ALA A 391 -2.66 15.26 -29.89
C ALA A 391 -1.32 15.82 -29.36
N ALA A 392 -0.23 15.46 -30.03
CA ALA A 392 1.07 16.10 -29.82
C ALA A 392 1.81 16.27 -31.15
N SER A 393 2.70 17.26 -31.21
CA SER A 393 3.60 17.48 -32.36
C SER A 393 4.86 18.20 -31.93
N VAL A 394 6.01 17.85 -32.49
CA VAL A 394 7.30 18.48 -32.26
C VAL A 394 7.82 19.19 -33.52
N ALA A 395 8.28 20.43 -33.36
CA ALA A 395 9.03 21.16 -34.37
C ALA A 395 10.04 22.08 -33.70
N ASP A 396 11.26 22.18 -34.24
CA ASP A 396 12.33 23.03 -33.69
C ASP A 396 12.59 22.80 -32.18
N ASN A 397 12.59 21.53 -31.74
CA ASN A 397 12.67 21.10 -30.33
C ASN A 397 11.55 21.64 -29.42
N LYS A 398 10.42 22.05 -29.99
CA LYS A 398 9.23 22.48 -29.24
C LYS A 398 8.13 21.47 -29.41
N LEU A 399 7.72 20.86 -28.30
CA LEU A 399 6.65 19.88 -28.24
C LEU A 399 5.34 20.59 -27.89
N THR A 400 4.43 20.67 -28.84
CA THR A 400 3.06 21.16 -28.63
C THR A 400 2.15 20.00 -28.25
N ILE A 401 1.41 20.16 -27.16
CA ILE A 401 0.56 19.15 -26.54
C ILE A 401 -0.87 19.71 -26.49
N GLN A 402 -1.83 18.91 -26.93
CA GLN A 402 -3.26 19.19 -26.85
C GLN A 402 -3.91 18.12 -25.98
N PHE A 403 -4.73 18.56 -25.04
CA PHE A 403 -5.46 17.67 -24.16
C PHE A 403 -6.82 18.26 -23.80
N SER A 404 -7.71 17.40 -23.36
CA SER A 404 -9.10 17.75 -23.05
C SER A 404 -9.60 16.99 -21.82
N ALA A 405 -10.72 17.47 -21.29
CA ALA A 405 -11.41 16.82 -20.19
C ALA A 405 -12.92 16.87 -20.40
N VAL A 406 -13.61 15.81 -20.00
CA VAL A 406 -15.07 15.65 -20.11
C VAL A 406 -15.63 15.23 -18.76
N VAL A 407 -16.77 15.81 -18.39
CA VAL A 407 -17.58 15.39 -17.23
C VAL A 407 -18.84 14.69 -17.72
N ASN A 408 -18.95 13.39 -17.50
CA ASN A 408 -20.10 12.57 -17.85
C ASN A 408 -20.20 11.33 -16.94
N PRO A 409 -21.27 11.19 -16.12
CA PRO A 409 -22.45 12.04 -16.05
C PRO A 409 -22.15 13.45 -15.52
N SER A 410 -23.07 14.40 -15.71
CA SER A 410 -22.92 15.75 -15.17
C SER A 410 -22.91 15.70 -13.64
N LEU A 411 -21.86 16.23 -13.02
CA LEU A 411 -21.74 16.36 -11.57
C LEU A 411 -22.08 17.79 -11.13
N ALA A 412 -22.85 17.92 -10.05
CA ALA A 412 -23.18 19.24 -9.51
C ALA A 412 -21.93 19.88 -8.88
N GLY A 413 -21.66 21.14 -9.19
CA GLY A 413 -20.49 21.85 -8.66
C GLY A 413 -19.19 21.63 -9.43
N PHE A 414 -19.13 20.66 -10.33
CA PHE A 414 -17.93 20.34 -11.11
C PHE A 414 -18.11 20.61 -12.61
N ALA A 415 -17.10 21.20 -13.24
CA ALA A 415 -17.01 21.31 -14.69
C ALA A 415 -15.56 21.12 -15.15
N ALA A 416 -15.36 20.47 -16.30
CA ALA A 416 -14.01 20.18 -16.80
C ALA A 416 -13.17 21.45 -17.04
N ARG A 417 -13.79 22.59 -17.33
CA ARG A 417 -13.09 23.87 -17.49
C ARG A 417 -12.47 24.41 -16.19
N ASP A 418 -12.91 23.91 -15.04
CA ASP A 418 -12.46 24.36 -13.72
C ASP A 418 -11.23 23.56 -13.25
N ILE A 419 -10.80 22.55 -14.02
CA ILE A 419 -9.55 21.80 -13.80
C ILE A 419 -8.36 22.75 -13.97
N VAL A 420 -7.40 22.65 -13.05
CA VAL A 420 -6.09 23.31 -13.09
C VAL A 420 -5.04 22.25 -13.42
N PRO A 421 -4.75 22.01 -14.71
CA PRO A 421 -3.91 20.90 -15.09
C PRO A 421 -2.42 21.23 -14.91
N THR A 422 -1.65 20.23 -14.49
CA THR A 422 -0.18 20.23 -14.55
C THR A 422 0.29 19.30 -15.66
N VAL A 423 1.02 19.83 -16.64
CA VAL A 423 1.62 19.07 -17.74
C VAL A 423 3.03 18.66 -17.36
N MET A 424 3.35 17.38 -17.53
CA MET A 424 4.69 16.82 -17.31
C MET A 424 5.22 16.16 -18.60
N VAL A 425 6.51 16.35 -18.88
CA VAL A 425 7.20 15.71 -20.00
C VAL A 425 8.47 15.01 -19.49
N GLY A 426 8.47 13.68 -19.43
CA GLY A 426 9.65 12.88 -19.10
C GLY A 426 10.39 12.42 -20.34
N MET A 427 11.72 12.57 -20.38
CA MET A 427 12.53 12.16 -21.54
C MET A 427 13.15 10.79 -21.28
N TYR A 428 12.72 9.77 -22.03
CA TYR A 428 13.28 8.42 -21.93
C TYR A 428 14.73 8.39 -22.40
N GLY A 429 15.60 7.68 -21.66
CA GLY A 429 17.00 7.52 -22.02
C GLY A 429 17.29 6.16 -22.65
N TRP A 430 18.05 6.14 -23.75
CA TRP A 430 18.59 4.94 -24.42
C TRP A 430 17.55 3.87 -24.76
N ASP A 431 16.32 4.27 -25.10
CA ASP A 431 15.19 3.35 -25.31
C ASP A 431 14.95 2.37 -24.13
N THR A 432 15.29 2.80 -22.91
CA THR A 432 14.92 2.09 -21.68
C THR A 432 13.57 2.55 -21.15
N LYS A 433 13.09 1.88 -20.11
CA LYS A 433 11.90 2.33 -19.38
C LYS A 433 12.17 3.64 -18.63
N ASP A 434 13.39 3.95 -18.19
CA ASP A 434 13.58 5.05 -17.23
C ASP A 434 13.86 6.40 -17.92
N PHE A 435 13.52 7.48 -17.22
CA PHE A 435 13.75 8.85 -17.69
C PHE A 435 15.18 9.29 -17.39
N ILE A 436 15.90 9.74 -18.41
CA ILE A 436 17.20 10.41 -18.22
C ILE A 436 17.02 11.86 -17.78
N ILE A 437 15.92 12.49 -18.22
CA ILE A 437 15.42 13.78 -17.73
C ILE A 437 14.01 13.56 -17.18
N GLY A 438 13.87 13.59 -15.85
CA GLY A 438 12.59 13.59 -15.15
C GLY A 438 12.00 14.99 -15.10
N PRO A 439 10.68 15.15 -15.28
CA PRO A 439 10.04 16.46 -15.28
C PRO A 439 10.11 17.17 -13.93
N HIS A 440 10.07 16.42 -12.84
CA HIS A 440 10.15 16.93 -11.47
C HIS A 440 11.58 17.22 -11.01
N GLU A 441 12.60 17.02 -11.86
CA GLU A 441 13.98 17.40 -11.51
C GLU A 441 14.14 18.94 -11.52
N ARG A 442 15.19 19.44 -10.86
CA ARG A 442 15.66 20.83 -11.03
C ARG A 442 17.07 20.77 -11.57
N LEU A 443 17.24 21.28 -12.79
CA LEU A 443 18.44 21.05 -13.60
C LEU A 443 19.03 22.36 -14.14
N SER A 444 18.47 23.51 -13.77
CA SER A 444 18.90 24.82 -14.24
C SER A 444 18.77 25.82 -13.09
N ASP A 445 19.72 26.74 -13.01
CA ASP A 445 19.69 27.91 -12.14
C ASP A 445 18.85 28.98 -12.85
N ASP A 446 17.53 28.84 -12.72
CA ASP A 446 16.54 29.66 -13.42
C ASP A 446 16.38 31.04 -12.77
N ASN A 447 16.72 31.14 -11.48
CA ASN A 447 16.67 32.40 -10.73
C ASN A 447 18.01 33.18 -10.76
N ALA A 448 19.08 32.58 -11.30
CA ALA A 448 20.43 33.12 -11.44
C ALA A 448 21.14 33.47 -10.11
N ASP A 449 20.87 32.72 -9.04
CA ASP A 449 21.51 32.88 -7.73
C ASP A 449 22.82 32.08 -7.56
N GLY A 450 23.13 31.22 -8.54
CA GLY A 450 24.34 30.38 -8.58
C GLY A 450 24.19 29.03 -7.88
N VAL A 451 23.00 28.67 -7.41
CA VAL A 451 22.67 27.40 -6.77
C VAL A 451 21.49 26.77 -7.50
N ILE A 452 21.51 25.46 -7.71
CA ILE A 452 20.34 24.74 -8.21
C ILE A 452 19.63 24.13 -7.00
N ASP A 453 18.51 24.72 -6.59
CA ASP A 453 17.75 24.29 -5.41
C ASP A 453 16.24 24.44 -5.59
N ARG A 454 15.47 24.33 -4.51
CA ARG A 454 14.00 24.38 -4.55
C ARG A 454 13.41 25.70 -5.06
N ASN A 455 14.21 26.76 -5.12
CA ASN A 455 13.81 28.08 -5.63
C ASN A 455 13.94 28.17 -7.15
N ASP A 456 14.48 27.15 -7.81
CA ASP A 456 14.46 27.03 -9.27
C ASP A 456 13.21 26.32 -9.77
N GLU A 457 12.95 26.50 -11.05
CA GLU A 457 11.82 25.88 -11.72
C GLU A 457 12.09 24.39 -11.97
N ARG A 458 11.02 23.61 -11.98
CA ARG A 458 11.10 22.20 -12.38
C ARG A 458 11.51 22.10 -13.86
N ALA A 459 12.16 21.01 -14.22
CA ALA A 459 12.74 20.86 -15.54
C ALA A 459 11.66 20.85 -16.62
N LEU A 460 10.67 19.95 -16.48
CA LEU A 460 9.62 19.71 -17.46
C LEU A 460 8.24 19.46 -16.81
N GLU A 461 7.94 20.13 -15.70
CA GLU A 461 6.62 20.12 -15.02
C GLU A 461 6.04 21.53 -15.00
N TYR A 462 4.77 21.68 -15.37
CA TYR A 462 4.17 22.99 -15.61
C TYR A 462 2.69 23.03 -15.28
N GLU A 463 2.33 23.82 -14.27
CA GLU A 463 0.95 24.23 -14.03
C GLU A 463 0.49 25.18 -15.14
N VAL A 464 -0.58 24.80 -15.84
CA VAL A 464 -1.02 25.53 -17.04
C VAL A 464 -1.53 26.92 -16.69
N GLY A 465 -0.86 27.93 -17.24
CA GLY A 465 -1.15 29.35 -17.03
C GLY A 465 -0.09 30.06 -16.18
N ALA A 466 0.79 29.32 -15.51
CA ALA A 466 1.93 29.88 -14.80
C ALA A 466 2.98 30.48 -15.77
N GLU A 467 3.84 31.36 -15.26
CA GLU A 467 5.06 31.75 -15.96
C GLU A 467 6.10 30.63 -15.79
N HIS A 468 6.74 30.19 -16.87
CA HIS A 468 7.76 29.15 -16.80
C HIS A 468 8.77 29.30 -17.95
N PRO A 469 10.09 29.15 -17.71
CA PRO A 469 11.13 29.39 -18.71
C PRO A 469 11.08 28.44 -19.92
N ARG A 470 10.53 27.25 -19.73
CA ARG A 470 10.47 26.17 -20.74
C ARG A 470 9.06 25.81 -21.19
N TYR A 471 8.03 26.53 -20.75
CA TYR A 471 6.65 26.24 -21.15
C TYR A 471 5.90 27.50 -21.57
N THR A 472 4.90 27.31 -22.43
CA THR A 472 3.99 28.39 -22.79
C THR A 472 2.58 27.82 -22.98
N THR A 473 1.62 28.45 -22.31
CA THR A 473 0.19 28.20 -22.55
C THR A 473 -0.24 28.89 -23.85
N VAL A 474 -0.72 28.10 -24.81
CA VAL A 474 -1.22 28.60 -26.11
C VAL A 474 -2.70 28.92 -26.03
N SER A 475 -3.50 28.04 -25.42
CA SER A 475 -4.93 28.27 -25.19
C SER A 475 -5.44 27.47 -23.99
N THR A 476 -6.45 28.04 -23.33
CA THR A 476 -7.23 27.44 -22.22
C THR A 476 -8.73 27.43 -22.56
N PRO A 477 -9.57 26.66 -21.83
CA PRO A 477 -11.02 26.72 -21.98
C PRO A 477 -11.54 28.16 -21.92
N GLY A 478 -12.27 28.59 -22.95
CA GLY A 478 -12.84 29.96 -23.01
C GLY A 478 -11.92 31.06 -23.54
N SER A 479 -10.65 30.78 -23.84
CA SER A 479 -9.71 31.75 -24.45
C SER A 479 -10.03 32.10 -25.93
N GLY A 480 -10.96 31.36 -26.54
CA GLY A 480 -11.49 31.61 -27.88
C GLY A 480 -12.50 32.76 -27.94
N GLY A 481 -12.02 34.01 -27.82
CA GLY A 481 -12.73 35.20 -28.30
C GLY A 481 -13.16 36.21 -27.24
N GLY A 482 -12.23 37.08 -26.82
CA GLY A 482 -12.57 38.33 -26.15
C GLY A 482 -11.48 38.82 -25.20
N THR A 483 -10.64 39.75 -25.67
CA THR A 483 -9.73 40.51 -24.82
C THR A 483 -10.51 41.27 -23.75
N GLY A 484 -10.43 40.83 -22.50
CA GLY A 484 -10.98 41.54 -21.35
C GLY A 484 -10.55 40.85 -20.06
N GLY A 485 -9.45 41.33 -19.48
CA GLY A 485 -8.92 40.81 -18.23
C GLY A 485 -9.84 41.01 -17.02
N GLY A 486 -9.63 40.18 -16.01
CA GLY A 486 -10.24 40.31 -14.70
C GLY A 486 -10.43 38.96 -14.05
N GLY A 487 -9.54 38.63 -13.11
CA GLY A 487 -9.75 37.54 -12.16
C GLY A 487 -11.09 37.72 -11.47
N GLY A 488 -11.92 36.68 -11.55
CA GLY A 488 -13.26 36.67 -10.98
C GLY A 488 -13.59 35.26 -10.53
N THR A 489 -13.38 35.02 -9.24
CA THR A 489 -14.00 33.93 -8.49
C THR A 489 -15.51 34.11 -8.54
N GLY A 490 -16.19 33.36 -9.40
CA GLY A 490 -17.62 33.50 -9.63
C GLY A 490 -18.24 32.17 -10.00
N GLY A 491 -18.71 31.44 -8.98
CA GLY A 491 -19.52 30.23 -9.11
C GLY A 491 -20.76 30.50 -9.96
N GLY A 492 -20.75 29.97 -11.18
CA GLY A 492 -21.87 30.01 -12.10
C GLY A 492 -22.03 28.63 -12.72
N GLY A 493 -23.08 27.91 -12.27
CA GLY A 493 -23.46 26.55 -12.65
C GLY A 493 -23.61 26.34 -14.17
N GLY A 494 -22.48 26.15 -14.83
CA GLY A 494 -22.39 25.64 -16.20
C GLY A 494 -22.36 24.12 -16.14
N THR A 495 -23.48 23.48 -16.44
CA THR A 495 -23.61 22.03 -16.54
C THR A 495 -22.79 21.51 -17.73
N GLY A 496 -21.70 20.78 -17.49
CA GLY A 496 -21.10 19.84 -18.45
C GLY A 496 -20.35 20.40 -19.66
N GLY A 497 -19.55 21.46 -19.51
CA GLY A 497 -18.68 21.92 -20.60
C GLY A 497 -17.37 21.14 -20.66
N SER A 498 -16.93 20.71 -21.85
CA SER A 498 -15.59 20.13 -22.08
C SER A 498 -14.49 21.18 -21.85
N GLY A 499 -13.40 20.80 -21.18
CA GLY A 499 -12.16 21.57 -21.13
C GLY A 499 -11.24 21.18 -22.28
N SER A 500 -10.54 22.14 -22.89
CA SER A 500 -9.47 21.86 -23.87
C SER A 500 -8.35 22.88 -23.72
N TRP A 501 -7.12 22.39 -23.72
CA TRP A 501 -5.91 23.16 -23.51
C TRP A 501 -4.89 22.84 -24.59
N VAL A 502 -4.05 23.83 -24.90
CA VAL A 502 -2.88 23.65 -25.75
C VAL A 502 -1.68 24.29 -25.06
N VAL A 503 -0.62 23.50 -24.89
CA VAL A 503 0.61 23.88 -24.20
C VAL A 503 1.79 23.56 -25.11
N THR A 504 2.87 24.34 -25.03
CA THR A 504 4.14 24.03 -25.71
C THR A 504 5.27 23.93 -24.71
N ALA A 505 5.99 22.80 -24.71
CA ALA A 505 7.22 22.56 -23.97
C ALA A 505 8.44 22.84 -24.86
N ASP A 506 9.41 23.59 -24.36
CA ASP A 506 10.68 23.87 -25.04
C ASP A 506 11.75 22.88 -24.56
N LEU A 507 12.14 21.96 -25.45
CA LEU A 507 13.13 20.91 -25.18
C LEU A 507 14.54 21.33 -25.62
N SER A 508 14.74 22.59 -26.01
CA SER A 508 16.02 23.05 -26.60
C SER A 508 17.22 22.86 -25.67
N THR A 509 17.01 22.92 -24.35
CA THR A 509 18.06 22.63 -23.34
C THR A 509 18.68 21.24 -23.55
N TRP A 510 17.91 20.27 -24.03
CA TRP A 510 18.33 18.88 -24.22
C TRP A 510 18.46 18.49 -25.70
N ALA A 511 18.55 19.48 -26.61
CA ALA A 511 18.68 19.24 -28.04
C ALA A 511 19.86 18.32 -28.41
N GLY A 512 20.94 18.33 -27.61
CA GLY A 512 22.08 17.42 -27.80
C GLY A 512 21.72 15.94 -27.62
N LEU A 513 20.93 15.61 -26.59
CA LEU A 513 20.47 14.24 -26.31
C LEU A 513 19.46 13.75 -27.34
N ILE A 514 18.65 14.67 -27.88
CA ILE A 514 17.73 14.35 -28.98
C ILE A 514 18.53 14.10 -30.26
N ALA A 515 19.49 14.98 -30.57
CA ALA A 515 20.27 14.91 -31.81
C ALA A 515 21.19 13.67 -31.89
N ASP A 516 21.72 13.20 -30.76
CA ASP A 516 22.57 12.01 -30.71
C ASP A 516 21.79 10.68 -30.55
N GLY A 517 20.46 10.76 -30.43
CA GLY A 517 19.56 9.62 -30.31
C GLY A 517 19.53 8.99 -28.93
N THR A 518 20.14 9.60 -27.92
CA THR A 518 20.00 9.18 -26.51
C THR A 518 18.56 9.33 -26.04
N VAL A 519 17.87 10.40 -26.46
CA VAL A 519 16.43 10.58 -26.30
C VAL A 519 15.75 10.49 -27.65
N LYS A 520 14.89 9.48 -27.81
CA LYS A 520 14.02 9.35 -29.00
C LYS A 520 12.56 9.57 -28.68
N ARG A 521 12.18 9.32 -27.43
CA ARG A 521 10.79 9.36 -26.96
C ARG A 521 10.66 10.17 -25.69
N VAL A 522 9.48 10.73 -25.50
CA VAL A 522 9.07 11.38 -24.26
C VAL A 522 7.77 10.76 -23.78
N GLU A 523 7.55 10.73 -22.48
CA GLU A 523 6.25 10.49 -21.90
C GLU A 523 5.60 11.84 -21.58
N ILE A 524 4.37 12.02 -22.03
CA ILE A 524 3.55 13.20 -21.72
C ILE A 524 2.51 12.76 -20.71
N ALA A 525 2.38 13.46 -19.58
CA ALA A 525 1.31 13.25 -18.62
C ALA A 525 0.61 14.56 -18.27
N VAL A 526 -0.65 14.44 -17.83
CA VAL A 526 -1.46 15.55 -17.35
C VAL A 526 -2.04 15.18 -15.99
N MET A 527 -1.64 15.88 -14.93
CA MET A 527 -2.30 15.77 -13.61
C MET A 527 -3.47 16.75 -13.56
N PRO A 528 -4.72 16.28 -13.44
CA PRO A 528 -5.88 17.13 -13.56
C PRO A 528 -6.42 17.57 -12.20
N GLU A 529 -5.74 18.50 -11.51
CA GLU A 529 -6.21 18.98 -10.21
C GLU A 529 -7.61 19.62 -10.33
N LEU A 530 -8.54 19.12 -9.51
CA LEU A 530 -9.89 19.65 -9.38
C LEU A 530 -10.28 19.60 -7.91
N ALA A 531 -10.79 20.71 -7.38
CA ALA A 531 -11.14 20.83 -5.99
C ALA A 531 -12.56 21.38 -5.81
N ASP A 532 -13.20 20.97 -4.72
CA ASP A 532 -14.44 21.55 -4.21
C ASP A 532 -14.19 22.32 -2.89
N VAL A 533 -15.21 22.44 -2.05
CA VAL A 533 -15.09 23.13 -0.75
C VAL A 533 -14.38 22.30 0.31
N ASP A 534 -14.31 20.98 0.13
CA ASP A 534 -13.77 20.01 1.08
C ASP A 534 -12.35 19.56 0.68
N GLY A 535 -11.95 19.72 -0.58
CA GLY A 535 -10.56 19.52 -1.01
C GLY A 535 -10.42 19.14 -2.48
N VAL A 536 -9.24 18.65 -2.84
CA VAL A 536 -8.99 18.05 -4.17
C VAL A 536 -9.68 16.68 -4.22
N VAL A 537 -10.31 16.35 -5.35
CA VAL A 537 -10.96 15.05 -5.57
C VAL A 537 -10.08 14.08 -6.37
N ALA A 538 -10.33 12.77 -6.21
CA ALA A 538 -9.54 11.72 -6.85
C ALA A 538 -9.80 11.62 -8.34
N LEU A 539 -8.77 11.88 -9.14
CA LEU A 539 -8.82 11.85 -10.60
C LEU A 539 -7.62 11.10 -11.16
N ASP A 540 -7.86 10.45 -12.30
CA ASP A 540 -6.82 9.70 -13.00
C ASP A 540 -6.02 10.63 -13.91
N ALA A 541 -4.70 10.63 -13.72
CA ALA A 541 -3.76 11.39 -14.54
C ALA A 541 -3.34 10.57 -15.76
N PRO A 542 -3.82 10.89 -16.99
CA PRO A 542 -3.43 10.16 -18.19
C PRO A 542 -1.98 10.42 -18.55
N SER A 543 -1.36 9.43 -19.19
CA SER A 543 -0.05 9.57 -19.82
C SER A 543 0.02 8.85 -21.17
N ARG A 544 0.87 9.34 -22.07
CA ARG A 544 1.12 8.76 -23.41
C ARG A 544 2.55 8.94 -23.84
N THR A 545 3.11 7.93 -24.50
CA THR A 545 4.46 7.99 -25.07
C THR A 545 4.43 8.61 -26.46
N PHE A 546 5.31 9.58 -26.72
CA PHE A 546 5.45 10.27 -28.00
C PHE A 546 6.87 10.11 -28.55
N ASP A 547 6.99 9.66 -29.80
CA ASP A 547 8.27 9.52 -30.50
C ASP A 547 8.59 10.82 -31.25
N LEU A 548 9.72 11.43 -30.88
CA LEU A 548 10.17 12.72 -31.40
C LEU A 548 10.63 12.64 -32.85
N GLY A 549 11.06 11.46 -33.31
CA GLY A 549 11.58 11.24 -34.66
C GLY A 549 10.48 10.97 -35.68
N THR A 550 9.50 10.15 -35.31
CA THR A 550 8.30 9.91 -36.15
C THR A 550 7.28 11.03 -36.03
N ASN A 551 7.35 11.82 -34.96
CA ASN A 551 6.39 12.88 -34.63
C ASN A 551 4.96 12.33 -34.48
N ASP A 552 4.84 11.20 -33.76
CA ASP A 552 3.60 10.47 -33.53
C ASP A 552 3.61 9.79 -32.14
N PHE A 553 2.44 9.40 -31.64
CA PHE A 553 2.34 8.61 -30.42
C PHE A 553 2.82 7.17 -30.67
N ASP A 554 3.53 6.63 -29.68
CA ASP A 554 4.05 5.26 -29.65
C ASP A 554 3.60 4.60 -28.33
N ASP A 555 2.28 4.50 -28.15
CA ASP A 555 1.67 4.00 -26.90
C ASP A 555 2.06 2.52 -26.61
N ASP A 556 2.51 1.78 -27.62
CA ASP A 556 2.98 0.40 -27.50
C ASP A 556 4.47 0.28 -27.12
N TYR A 557 5.20 1.39 -27.04
CA TYR A 557 6.64 1.41 -26.73
C TYR A 557 6.97 0.63 -25.46
N TYR A 558 6.15 0.80 -24.43
CA TYR A 558 6.37 0.17 -23.14
C TYR A 558 5.14 -0.61 -22.68
N SER A 559 5.24 -1.93 -22.72
CA SER A 559 4.18 -2.80 -22.20
C SER A 559 3.98 -2.56 -20.69
N PRO A 560 2.73 -2.52 -20.20
CA PRO A 560 2.44 -2.38 -18.78
C PRO A 560 3.14 -3.45 -17.95
N ILE A 561 3.99 -3.04 -17.00
CA ILE A 561 4.60 -3.96 -16.03
C ILE A 561 3.65 -4.22 -14.87
N VAL A 562 3.07 -3.15 -14.33
CA VAL A 562 2.17 -3.21 -13.18
C VAL A 562 0.74 -3.41 -13.66
N ASP A 563 0.00 -4.24 -12.97
CA ASP A 563 -1.45 -4.34 -13.09
C ASP A 563 -2.08 -3.28 -12.19
N LEU A 564 -2.69 -2.26 -12.81
CA LEU A 564 -3.34 -1.18 -12.07
C LEU A 564 -4.56 -1.68 -11.30
N GLU A 565 -5.26 -2.70 -11.82
CA GLU A 565 -6.39 -3.31 -11.10
C GLU A 565 -5.88 -4.03 -9.86
N GLY A 566 -4.73 -4.71 -9.94
CA GLY A 566 -4.00 -5.23 -8.79
C GLY A 566 -3.68 -4.18 -7.71
N CYS A 567 -3.45 -2.93 -8.09
CA CYS A 567 -3.34 -1.83 -7.12
C CYS A 567 -4.72 -1.44 -6.54
N HIS A 568 -5.75 -1.32 -7.40
CA HIS A 568 -7.11 -0.92 -7.02
C HIS A 568 -7.89 -1.95 -6.20
N ASN A 569 -7.43 -3.19 -6.25
CA ASN A 569 -7.80 -4.25 -5.34
C ASN A 569 -7.61 -3.79 -3.88
N CYS A 570 -6.46 -3.20 -3.52
CA CYS A 570 -6.20 -2.70 -2.17
C CYS A 570 -6.50 -1.21 -1.96
N HIS A 571 -6.29 -0.39 -3.01
CA HIS A 571 -6.38 1.06 -2.94
C HIS A 571 -7.53 1.55 -3.81
N GLU A 572 -8.66 1.95 -3.20
CA GLU A 572 -9.84 2.36 -3.97
C GLU A 572 -9.57 3.46 -5.01
N ALA A 573 -8.62 4.35 -4.69
CA ALA A 573 -7.95 5.26 -5.61
C ALA A 573 -6.50 5.48 -5.13
N LEU A 574 -5.57 5.64 -6.07
CA LEU A 574 -4.17 5.91 -5.75
C LEU A 574 -3.96 7.38 -5.31
N ALA A 575 -2.91 7.60 -4.52
CA ALA A 575 -2.42 8.90 -4.06
C ALA A 575 -3.29 9.68 -3.06
N THR A 576 -4.44 9.14 -2.65
CA THR A 576 -5.35 9.77 -1.68
C THR A 576 -4.78 9.87 -0.25
N ASN A 577 -3.81 9.02 0.13
CA ASN A 577 -3.26 8.93 1.48
C ASN A 577 -1.74 9.19 1.60
N TYR A 578 -1.05 9.50 0.51
CA TYR A 578 0.40 9.81 0.53
C TYR A 578 0.81 11.03 -0.33
N HIS A 579 -0.06 11.51 -1.22
CA HIS A 579 0.13 12.74 -2.00
C HIS A 579 -1.21 13.49 -2.13
N SER A 580 -1.44 14.13 -3.27
CA SER A 580 -2.71 14.71 -3.67
C SER A 580 -3.47 13.73 -4.60
N PRO A 581 -4.80 13.69 -4.52
CA PRO A 581 -5.61 12.66 -5.17
C PRO A 581 -5.76 12.85 -6.70
N ASP A 582 -5.25 13.94 -7.26
CA ASP A 582 -5.17 14.22 -8.70
C ASP A 582 -4.02 13.48 -9.42
N ARG A 583 -3.27 12.63 -8.70
CA ARG A 583 -2.09 11.91 -9.22
C ARG A 583 -2.37 10.44 -9.56
N GLY A 584 -3.62 9.99 -9.45
CA GLY A 584 -4.03 8.60 -9.62
C GLY A 584 -3.92 8.08 -11.06
N GLY A 585 -4.42 6.86 -11.28
CA GLY A 585 -4.71 6.31 -12.61
C GLY A 585 -3.55 5.78 -13.45
N SER A 586 -2.29 6.15 -13.18
CA SER A 586 -1.16 5.63 -13.95
C SER A 586 0.13 5.57 -13.14
N ILE A 587 0.70 4.36 -13.04
CA ILE A 587 2.04 4.14 -12.46
C ILE A 587 3.12 4.81 -13.32
N VAL A 588 2.88 5.02 -14.62
CA VAL A 588 3.79 5.75 -15.50
C VAL A 588 3.85 7.22 -15.12
N THR A 589 2.72 7.82 -14.75
CA THR A 589 2.68 9.18 -14.18
C THR A 589 3.51 9.26 -12.89
N CYS A 590 3.41 8.29 -11.99
CA CYS A 590 4.22 8.27 -10.75
C CYS A 590 5.73 8.27 -11.05
N ARG A 591 6.17 7.54 -12.09
CA ARG A 591 7.58 7.43 -12.51
C ARG A 591 8.19 8.75 -12.96
N MET A 592 7.37 9.74 -13.32
CA MET A 592 7.85 11.08 -13.69
C MET A 592 8.50 11.82 -12.51
N CYS A 593 8.11 11.47 -11.28
CA CYS A 593 8.73 11.98 -10.06
C CYS A 593 9.60 10.91 -9.38
N HIS A 594 9.25 9.64 -9.54
CA HIS A 594 9.93 8.47 -9.00
C HIS A 594 10.93 7.89 -10.00
N ILE A 595 12.00 8.66 -10.27
CA ILE A 595 13.06 8.32 -11.23
C ILE A 595 14.26 7.63 -10.57
N THR A 596 15.08 6.95 -11.36
CA THR A 596 16.28 6.24 -10.89
C THR A 596 17.40 7.16 -10.41
N LYS A 597 17.38 8.43 -10.83
CA LYS A 597 18.43 9.40 -10.52
C LYS A 597 18.37 10.02 -9.13
N SER A 598 17.39 9.63 -8.32
CA SER A 598 17.22 10.12 -6.96
C SER A 598 17.29 8.97 -5.97
N GLY A 599 17.94 9.20 -4.82
CA GLY A 599 17.85 8.33 -3.66
C GLY A 599 16.43 8.37 -3.10
N GLY A 600 16.04 7.37 -2.33
CA GLY A 600 14.70 7.20 -1.77
C GLY A 600 14.15 8.40 -0.99
N SER A 601 14.98 9.35 -0.56
CA SER A 601 14.59 10.50 0.29
C SER A 601 14.06 10.04 1.66
N HIS A 602 12.86 9.46 1.70
CA HIS A 602 12.20 8.96 2.91
C HIS A 602 12.55 7.51 3.24
N LEU A 603 13.09 6.76 2.28
CA LEU A 603 13.48 5.37 2.47
C LEU A 603 14.99 5.27 2.36
N GLU A 604 15.64 5.08 3.50
CA GLU A 604 17.09 4.91 3.59
C GLU A 604 17.56 3.70 2.77
N MET A 605 18.74 3.81 2.15
CA MET A 605 19.33 2.74 1.33
C MET A 605 18.44 2.20 0.20
N GLN A 606 17.39 2.93 -0.18
CA GLN A 606 16.53 2.63 -1.32
C GLN A 606 16.67 3.71 -2.40
N SER A 607 16.22 3.38 -3.62
CA SER A 607 16.10 4.36 -4.69
C SER A 607 14.71 4.99 -4.70
N ARG A 608 14.59 6.21 -5.23
CA ARG A 608 13.28 6.83 -5.48
C ARG A 608 12.57 6.22 -6.68
N SER A 609 13.25 5.42 -7.49
CA SER A 609 12.63 4.76 -8.62
C SER A 609 11.40 3.98 -8.18
N ILE A 610 10.32 4.02 -8.96
CA ILE A 610 9.03 3.47 -8.51
C ILE A 610 9.12 1.98 -8.14
N ASP A 611 9.98 1.22 -8.84
CA ASP A 611 10.20 -0.21 -8.58
C ASP A 611 10.87 -0.43 -7.22
N SER A 612 11.86 0.38 -6.85
CA SER A 612 12.51 0.31 -5.54
C SER A 612 11.60 0.80 -4.43
N TYR A 613 10.87 1.88 -4.69
CA TYR A 613 10.09 2.58 -3.69
C TYR A 613 8.93 1.70 -3.23
N ILE A 614 8.08 1.26 -4.17
CA ILE A 614 6.89 0.46 -3.88
C ILE A 614 7.25 -0.88 -3.22
N HIS A 615 8.32 -1.54 -3.67
CA HIS A 615 8.77 -2.79 -3.05
C HIS A 615 9.23 -2.62 -1.60
N ALA A 616 9.96 -1.54 -1.28
CA ALA A 616 10.42 -1.29 0.08
C ALA A 616 9.25 -0.96 1.03
N ILE A 617 8.28 -0.16 0.57
CA ILE A 617 7.06 0.18 1.31
C ILE A 617 6.27 -1.09 1.66
N HIS A 618 6.01 -1.93 0.67
CA HIS A 618 5.25 -3.18 0.88
C HIS A 618 6.07 -4.29 1.55
N SER A 619 7.37 -4.07 1.76
CA SER A 619 8.23 -4.87 2.65
C SER A 619 8.21 -4.36 4.10
N GLY A 620 7.42 -3.33 4.39
CA GLY A 620 7.28 -2.73 5.71
C GLY A 620 8.50 -1.91 6.13
N GLN A 621 9.29 -1.35 5.21
CA GLN A 621 10.34 -0.41 5.60
C GLN A 621 9.71 0.93 6.00
N ALA A 622 10.05 1.40 7.21
CA ALA A 622 9.53 2.67 7.72
C ALA A 622 10.04 3.87 6.90
N PHE A 623 9.16 4.85 6.70
CA PHE A 623 9.52 6.17 6.17
C PHE A 623 10.22 6.99 7.24
N ASP A 624 11.17 7.83 6.80
CA ASP A 624 11.79 8.89 7.60
C ASP A 624 12.27 8.37 8.97
N ILE A 625 12.92 7.21 8.97
CA ILE A 625 13.37 6.55 10.21
C ILE A 625 14.29 7.46 11.04
N GLY A 626 15.02 8.38 10.40
CA GLY A 626 15.84 9.39 11.08
C GLY A 626 15.04 10.39 11.94
N ASP A 627 13.75 10.55 11.68
CA ASP A 627 12.85 11.40 12.48
C ASP A 627 12.27 10.66 13.69
N VAL A 628 12.45 9.33 13.79
CA VAL A 628 11.98 8.51 14.91
C VAL A 628 12.94 8.59 16.08
N ASN A 629 12.46 9.03 17.23
CA ASN A 629 13.20 9.04 18.47
C ASN A 629 13.03 7.71 19.21
N PHE A 630 13.97 6.78 19.05
CA PHE A 630 13.93 5.47 19.70
C PHE A 630 14.17 5.51 21.22
N ALA A 631 14.52 6.67 21.78
CA ALA A 631 14.51 6.84 23.24
C ALA A 631 13.09 7.09 23.78
N ASP A 632 12.15 7.51 22.93
CA ASP A 632 10.72 7.52 23.23
C ASP A 632 10.15 6.11 22.99
N PRO A 633 9.66 5.42 24.03
CA PRO A 633 9.14 4.07 23.87
C PRO A 633 7.83 4.01 23.08
N VAL A 634 7.07 5.10 22.93
CA VAL A 634 5.86 5.15 22.09
C VAL A 634 6.25 5.16 20.62
N GLU A 635 7.19 6.03 20.23
CA GLU A 635 7.66 6.08 18.85
C GLU A 635 8.35 4.76 18.44
N ALA A 636 9.13 4.17 19.36
CA ALA A 636 9.72 2.84 19.13
C ALA A 636 8.66 1.74 18.96
N LEU A 637 7.57 1.76 19.76
CA LEU A 637 6.46 0.82 19.61
C LEU A 637 5.77 0.97 18.24
N HIS A 638 5.50 2.19 17.80
CA HIS A 638 4.89 2.44 16.49
C HIS A 638 5.79 1.97 15.34
N TYR A 639 7.10 2.20 15.45
CA TYR A 639 8.07 1.65 14.49
C TYR A 639 8.01 0.12 14.44
N ASP A 640 8.10 -0.55 15.60
CA ASP A 640 8.08 -2.01 15.68
C ASP A 640 6.78 -2.61 15.12
N HIS A 641 5.65 -1.98 15.41
CA HIS A 641 4.36 -2.36 14.82
C HIS A 641 4.41 -2.20 13.30
N HIS A 642 4.80 -1.03 12.79
CA HIS A 642 4.85 -0.75 11.36
C HIS A 642 5.66 -1.79 10.57
N ILE A 643 6.89 -2.09 11.03
CA ILE A 643 7.78 -3.03 10.32
C ILE A 643 7.41 -4.50 10.54
N GLY A 644 6.60 -4.79 11.56
CA GLY A 644 6.24 -6.14 11.98
C GLY A 644 5.08 -6.76 11.21
N PHE A 645 4.33 -5.97 10.43
CA PHE A 645 3.14 -6.48 9.76
C PHE A 645 3.45 -7.15 8.42
N PRO A 646 2.84 -8.32 8.14
CA PRO A 646 2.99 -8.98 6.85
C PRO A 646 2.18 -8.29 5.76
N TYR A 647 2.63 -8.42 4.51
CA TYR A 647 1.84 -8.04 3.34
C TYR A 647 0.47 -8.74 3.34
N PRO A 648 -0.66 -8.06 3.00
CA PRO A 648 -2.02 -8.53 3.25
C PRO A 648 -2.39 -9.90 2.65
N THR A 649 -1.76 -10.30 1.55
CA THR A 649 -1.95 -11.62 0.91
C THR A 649 -1.18 -12.75 1.60
N HIS A 650 -0.58 -12.45 2.76
CA HIS A 650 0.26 -13.34 3.57
C HIS A 650 1.55 -13.81 2.87
N GLY A 651 2.02 -13.05 1.87
CA GLY A 651 3.30 -13.30 1.22
C GLY A 651 3.66 -12.22 0.23
N ILE A 652 4.77 -11.50 0.46
CA ILE A 652 5.32 -10.53 -0.50
C ILE A 652 5.85 -11.18 -1.79
N THR A 653 5.88 -12.51 -1.82
CA THR A 653 6.23 -13.29 -3.02
C THR A 653 5.06 -13.46 -3.99
N ASN A 654 3.86 -12.97 -3.67
CA ASN A 654 2.75 -12.87 -4.62
C ASN A 654 2.99 -11.70 -5.59
N CYS A 655 3.89 -11.88 -6.55
CA CYS A 655 4.22 -10.88 -7.55
C CYS A 655 2.98 -10.41 -8.35
N GLU A 656 2.08 -11.32 -8.66
CA GLU A 656 0.86 -11.09 -9.44
C GLU A 656 -0.23 -10.32 -8.67
N SER A 657 -0.02 -10.00 -7.39
CA SER A 657 -0.87 -8.99 -6.72
C SER A 657 -0.65 -7.57 -7.24
N CYS A 658 0.48 -7.32 -7.92
CA CYS A 658 0.80 -5.99 -8.46
C CYS A 658 1.32 -6.04 -9.90
N HIS A 659 1.83 -7.16 -10.39
CA HIS A 659 2.45 -7.24 -11.71
C HIS A 659 1.57 -8.01 -12.70
N ASN A 660 1.57 -7.57 -13.96
CA ASN A 660 1.07 -8.40 -15.04
C ASN A 660 1.90 -9.70 -15.15
N PRO A 661 1.29 -10.85 -15.46
CA PRO A 661 2.00 -12.11 -15.61
C PRO A 661 3.22 -11.99 -16.55
N GLY A 662 4.38 -12.44 -16.06
CA GLY A 662 5.64 -12.44 -16.83
C GLY A 662 6.45 -11.13 -16.81
N THR A 663 6.05 -10.10 -16.04
CA THR A 663 6.75 -8.81 -15.99
C THR A 663 7.58 -8.58 -14.71
N TYR A 664 7.60 -9.55 -13.80
CA TYR A 664 8.22 -9.47 -12.46
C TYR A 664 9.59 -10.16 -12.35
N ASN A 665 10.20 -10.53 -13.48
CA ASN A 665 11.54 -11.12 -13.50
C ASN A 665 12.64 -10.05 -13.44
N VAL A 666 13.89 -10.50 -13.27
CA VAL A 666 15.03 -9.64 -12.95
C VAL A 666 15.29 -8.61 -14.06
N PRO A 667 15.28 -7.29 -13.77
CA PRO A 667 15.59 -6.27 -14.75
C PRO A 667 17.11 -6.19 -15.00
N ASP A 668 17.49 -5.70 -16.18
CA ASP A 668 18.88 -5.42 -16.54
C ASP A 668 19.03 -4.07 -17.26
N GLN A 669 20.27 -3.74 -17.65
CA GLN A 669 20.63 -2.48 -18.31
C GLN A 669 20.00 -2.31 -19.69
N SER A 670 19.54 -3.40 -20.34
CA SER A 670 18.85 -3.30 -21.63
C SER A 670 17.43 -2.73 -21.48
N LYS A 671 16.88 -2.76 -20.26
CA LYS A 671 15.51 -2.32 -19.97
C LYS A 671 15.44 -1.14 -19.01
N SER A 672 16.51 -0.84 -18.27
CA SER A 672 16.47 0.11 -17.17
C SER A 672 17.81 0.79 -16.95
N LEU A 673 17.79 2.04 -16.52
CA LEU A 673 18.99 2.81 -16.21
C LEU A 673 19.57 2.40 -14.85
N PRO A 674 20.89 2.61 -14.64
CA PRO A 674 21.47 2.71 -13.30
C PRO A 674 20.66 3.61 -12.37
N GLY A 675 20.72 3.36 -11.06
CA GLY A 675 20.02 4.17 -10.08
C GLY A 675 20.82 4.47 -8.83
N LEU A 676 20.39 5.51 -8.12
CA LEU A 676 20.94 5.94 -6.84
C LEU A 676 20.14 5.34 -5.69
N LEU A 677 20.83 4.74 -4.72
CA LEU A 677 20.33 4.39 -3.40
C LEU A 677 20.70 5.51 -2.42
N SER A 678 19.78 5.89 -1.53
CA SER A 678 20.05 6.79 -0.41
C SER A 678 21.14 6.24 0.52
N ALA A 679 21.73 7.12 1.33
CA ALA A 679 22.50 6.68 2.49
C ALA A 679 21.59 6.06 3.57
N SER A 680 22.18 5.47 4.62
CA SER A 680 21.48 5.19 5.87
C SER A 680 21.19 6.47 6.64
N ASP A 681 20.12 6.47 7.43
CA ASP A 681 19.83 7.57 8.34
C ASP A 681 20.58 7.44 9.68
N SER A 682 20.82 8.61 10.28
CA SER A 682 21.30 8.70 11.67
C SER A 682 20.09 8.64 12.61
N LEU A 683 20.12 7.75 13.60
CA LEU A 683 19.00 7.54 14.51
C LEU A 683 19.29 8.10 15.90
N GLU A 684 18.29 8.73 16.51
CA GLU A 684 18.33 9.11 17.91
C GLU A 684 17.85 7.95 18.81
N GLY A 685 18.55 7.69 19.91
CA GLY A 685 18.11 6.71 20.91
C GLY A 685 18.36 5.23 20.57
N TRP A 686 18.79 4.90 19.35
CA TRP A 686 19.13 3.53 18.92
C TRP A 686 20.55 3.45 18.33
N ASP A 687 21.43 2.71 19.02
CA ASP A 687 22.74 2.33 18.49
C ASP A 687 22.58 1.15 17.52
N ARG A 688 22.41 1.44 16.23
CA ARG A 688 22.16 0.43 15.18
C ARG A 688 23.38 -0.43 14.90
N ASN A 689 23.14 -1.70 14.65
CA ASN A 689 24.19 -2.62 14.20
C ASN A 689 24.64 -2.34 12.77
N ILE A 690 23.73 -1.96 11.86
CA ILE A 690 24.10 -1.74 10.45
C ILE A 690 25.05 -0.54 10.27
N GLY A 691 25.03 0.41 11.20
CA GLY A 691 25.86 1.61 11.18
C GLY A 691 25.64 2.49 9.95
N ASP A 692 26.63 3.35 9.67
CA ASP A 692 26.58 4.28 8.55
C ASP A 692 26.86 3.57 7.20
N VAL A 693 25.95 3.73 6.26
CA VAL A 693 26.04 3.24 4.89
C VAL A 693 25.92 4.46 3.95
N PRO A 694 26.92 4.75 3.11
CA PRO A 694 26.85 5.89 2.20
C PRO A 694 25.84 5.64 1.08
N ALA A 695 25.49 6.70 0.35
CA ALA A 695 24.71 6.58 -0.88
C ALA A 695 25.49 5.79 -1.94
N TYR A 696 24.79 4.96 -2.70
CA TYR A 696 25.41 4.09 -3.71
C TYR A 696 24.70 4.17 -5.06
N VAL A 697 25.48 4.24 -6.12
CA VAL A 697 25.04 4.00 -7.50
C VAL A 697 25.12 2.50 -7.80
N THR A 698 24.02 1.93 -8.31
CA THR A 698 23.89 0.50 -8.55
C THR A 698 23.11 0.16 -9.82
N GLY A 699 23.09 -1.14 -10.17
CA GLY A 699 22.37 -1.69 -11.33
C GLY A 699 20.87 -1.86 -11.09
N PRO A 700 20.07 -2.05 -12.17
CA PRO A 700 18.64 -2.23 -12.08
C PRO A 700 18.17 -3.38 -11.16
N ALA A 701 18.84 -4.54 -11.17
CA ALA A 701 18.43 -5.67 -10.34
C ALA A 701 18.75 -5.44 -8.86
N SER A 702 19.95 -4.98 -8.54
CA SER A 702 20.34 -4.58 -7.17
C SER A 702 19.38 -3.53 -6.59
N ARG A 703 18.82 -2.66 -7.42
CA ARG A 703 17.78 -1.71 -7.04
C ARG A 703 16.43 -2.40 -6.81
N ALA A 704 15.88 -3.09 -7.81
CA ALA A 704 14.54 -3.68 -7.74
C ALA A 704 14.44 -4.87 -6.75
N CYS A 705 15.38 -5.81 -6.82
CA CYS A 705 15.43 -6.96 -5.92
C CYS A 705 15.92 -6.56 -4.53
N GLY A 706 16.87 -5.63 -4.48
CA GLY A 706 17.35 -5.09 -3.21
C GLY A 706 16.26 -4.36 -2.44
N ALA A 707 15.25 -3.80 -3.08
CA ALA A 707 14.17 -3.13 -2.37
C ALA A 707 13.49 -4.02 -1.32
N CYS A 708 13.18 -5.28 -1.64
CA CYS A 708 12.61 -6.21 -0.65
C CYS A 708 13.69 -6.85 0.25
N HIS A 709 14.75 -7.39 -0.37
CA HIS A 709 15.77 -8.13 0.37
C HIS A 709 16.56 -7.25 1.34
N ARG A 710 16.88 -6.02 0.93
CA ARG A 710 17.56 -5.02 1.76
C ARG A 710 16.62 -4.49 2.83
N ALA A 711 15.36 -4.14 2.50
CA ALA A 711 14.38 -3.67 3.48
C ALA A 711 14.26 -4.62 4.67
N LYS A 712 14.16 -5.93 4.41
CA LYS A 712 14.14 -6.94 5.48
C LYS A 712 15.40 -6.87 6.37
N LEU A 713 16.59 -6.75 5.78
CA LEU A 713 17.84 -6.70 6.53
C LEU A 713 18.01 -5.39 7.30
N ILE A 714 17.43 -4.29 6.80
CA ILE A 714 17.36 -2.98 7.45
C ILE A 714 16.44 -3.07 8.67
N ASN A 715 15.21 -3.57 8.48
CA ASN A 715 14.21 -3.73 9.54
C ASN A 715 14.68 -4.67 10.66
N GLU A 716 15.40 -5.73 10.30
CA GLU A 716 15.98 -6.67 11.28
C GLU A 716 17.33 -6.19 11.85
N ASP A 717 17.84 -5.03 11.44
CA ASP A 717 19.14 -4.46 11.82
C ASP A 717 20.32 -5.45 11.66
N LYS A 718 20.32 -6.19 10.55
CA LYS A 718 21.25 -7.31 10.27
C LYS A 718 22.48 -6.90 9.47
N ALA A 719 23.45 -6.29 10.15
CA ALA A 719 24.67 -5.72 9.55
C ALA A 719 25.47 -6.71 8.70
N SER A 720 25.72 -7.92 9.21
CA SER A 720 26.59 -8.90 8.53
C SER A 720 25.94 -9.42 7.25
N GLU A 721 24.64 -9.69 7.30
CA GLU A 721 23.84 -10.11 6.17
C GLU A 721 23.69 -8.99 5.13
N LEU A 722 23.51 -7.74 5.57
CA LEU A 722 23.45 -6.57 4.67
C LEU A 722 24.78 -6.37 3.92
N ILE A 723 25.92 -6.49 4.61
CA ILE A 723 27.24 -6.45 3.98
C ILE A 723 27.38 -7.58 2.96
N SER A 724 26.97 -8.80 3.32
CA SER A 724 27.01 -9.96 2.41
C SER A 724 26.13 -9.74 1.18
N PHE A 725 24.92 -9.19 1.36
CA PHE A 725 24.00 -8.87 0.28
C PHE A 725 24.58 -7.81 -0.66
N ASN A 726 25.09 -6.70 -0.12
CA ASN A 726 25.72 -5.63 -0.90
C ASN A 726 26.97 -6.13 -1.65
N GLN A 727 27.76 -7.03 -1.05
CA GLN A 727 28.90 -7.65 -1.74
C GLN A 727 28.44 -8.60 -2.86
N HIS A 728 27.33 -9.32 -2.67
CA HIS A 728 26.73 -10.17 -3.69
C HIS A 728 26.24 -9.35 -4.89
N THR A 729 25.45 -8.30 -4.66
CA THR A 729 24.96 -7.43 -5.74
C THR A 729 26.10 -6.69 -6.44
N LYS A 730 27.13 -6.25 -5.70
CA LYS A 730 28.36 -5.69 -6.27
C LYS A 730 29.10 -6.69 -7.16
N THR A 731 29.14 -7.97 -6.79
CA THR A 731 29.80 -9.00 -7.60
C THR A 731 29.01 -9.30 -8.87
N GLY A 732 27.67 -9.26 -8.78
CA GLY A 732 26.77 -9.41 -9.91
C GLY A 732 26.73 -8.20 -10.85
N GLY A 733 27.08 -7.00 -10.39
CA GLY A 733 27.09 -5.77 -11.19
C GLY A 733 28.05 -4.73 -10.64
N TYR A 734 27.50 -3.68 -10.03
CA TYR A 734 28.30 -2.62 -9.41
C TYR A 734 27.59 -1.98 -8.22
N LEU A 735 28.41 -1.47 -7.31
CA LEU A 735 28.01 -0.71 -6.13
C LEU A 735 29.09 0.34 -5.90
N ILE A 736 28.82 1.55 -6.39
CA ILE A 736 29.79 2.65 -6.47
C ILE A 736 29.33 3.72 -5.50
N GLU A 737 30.19 4.12 -4.56
CA GLU A 737 29.85 5.16 -3.61
C GLU A 737 29.59 6.48 -4.34
N GLY A 738 28.44 7.11 -4.06
CA GLY A 738 28.04 8.36 -4.72
C GLY A 738 28.90 9.55 -4.29
N GLY A 739 29.36 9.56 -3.03
CA GLY A 739 30.08 10.70 -2.45
C GLY A 739 29.23 11.98 -2.41
N ASP A 740 29.91 13.12 -2.20
CA ASP A 740 29.25 14.44 -2.10
C ASP A 740 28.63 14.92 -3.43
N ASP A 741 29.11 14.41 -4.56
CA ASP A 741 28.66 14.75 -5.92
C ASP A 741 28.08 13.51 -6.62
N TYR A 742 27.12 12.87 -5.96
CA TYR A 742 26.51 11.63 -6.43
C TYR A 742 25.83 11.78 -7.80
N THR A 743 25.37 12.99 -8.16
CA THR A 743 24.72 13.25 -9.46
C THR A 743 25.72 13.12 -10.60
N SER A 744 26.94 13.65 -10.41
CA SER A 744 28.05 13.50 -11.34
C SER A 744 28.49 12.04 -11.47
N VAL A 745 28.72 11.35 -10.35
CA VAL A 745 29.08 9.92 -10.33
C VAL A 745 28.02 9.07 -11.04
N LEU A 746 26.74 9.30 -10.76
CA LEU A 746 25.66 8.59 -11.44
C LEU A 746 25.64 8.87 -12.94
N GLY A 747 25.81 10.13 -13.36
CA GLY A 747 25.87 10.51 -14.78
C GLY A 747 26.98 9.78 -15.53
N GLU A 748 28.19 9.75 -14.96
CA GLU A 748 29.33 9.01 -15.55
C GLU A 748 29.04 7.52 -15.68
N VAL A 749 28.40 6.92 -14.67
CA VAL A 749 28.05 5.49 -14.69
C VAL A 749 26.97 5.19 -15.73
N ILE A 750 25.94 6.03 -15.83
CA ILE A 750 24.90 5.91 -16.86
C ILE A 750 25.53 5.99 -18.25
N ASP A 751 26.31 7.02 -18.54
CA ASP A 751 26.94 7.19 -19.85
C ASP A 751 27.85 6.01 -20.21
N TYR A 752 28.67 5.54 -19.24
CA TYR A 752 29.57 4.42 -19.44
C TYR A 752 28.81 3.11 -19.70
N ILE A 753 27.88 2.75 -18.82
CA ILE A 753 27.12 1.49 -18.92
C ILE A 753 26.28 1.48 -20.18
N MET A 754 25.52 2.54 -20.43
CA MET A 754 24.57 2.57 -21.54
C MET A 754 25.29 2.66 -22.90
N ALA A 755 26.49 3.22 -22.96
CA ALA A 755 27.32 3.16 -24.17
C ALA A 755 27.71 1.74 -24.60
N LEU A 756 27.68 0.75 -23.69
CA LEU A 756 27.91 -0.66 -24.02
C LEU A 756 26.73 -1.32 -24.75
N PHE A 757 25.56 -0.66 -24.75
CA PHE A 757 24.32 -1.15 -25.34
C PHE A 757 23.83 -0.29 -26.53
N LYS A 758 24.60 0.73 -26.94
CA LYS A 758 24.31 1.59 -28.10
C LYS A 758 24.50 0.87 -29.45
#